data_AF-A0A161V234-F1
#
_entry.id   AF-A0A161V234-F1
#
_cell.length_a   1.000
_cell.length_b   1.000
_cell.length_c   1.000
_cell.angle_alpha   90.00
_cell.angle_beta   90.00
_cell.angle_gamma   90.00
#
_symmetry.space_group_name_H-M   'P 1'
#
loop_
_entity.id
_entity.type
_entity.pdbx_description
1 polymer ?
#
loop_
_entity_poly.entity_id
_entity_poly.type
_entity_poly.pdbx_seq_one_letter_code
_entity_poly.pdbx_strand_id
1 'polypeptide(L)'
;MPKTQFPWQIKKGEPLSYWEVSGLTETPFAGEADTLPDKVNYTYINGFTDVGDLPCRIAFWNDKKGRDIPCPSNADFNESRIQPLQSMLDFSGFWFCPTHLQRVLRCVVNAPAAGKYRFRVRTSGAVRVWANGELGFAFEPLVRNKPQESIETLELAEGTNEIIVHLEDIAERDTVYSLELIYEGSEQTEVDLQVGLSATYDAVALRAAEAFISSVQPDKLYYSEGNVELQFEGTLPEDAQIHVETLPLLKPTLAGSKGTYTLPKGVNRLVGPRVDELAPATNLVRVTLTTQGLGVSREVGVVCLKDLQQGSGTTLEERRAELLASSAQTGESHLSHALAKLHMGTELESAEKLLLEALSKISRREDCADFAFLPLLWIWKDHAWTKLSEQTWRRVRSTILGFRYWFDEPGNDAMWFWSENHTLCFHASQYLAGTMFPDDLFLCSGRQGQLQKQIGYERLLKWFETVERDGLAEWNSIPYYPIDFIGLTALYHLAPDADIRDRSEALMHSIFQMMALHTQSGLPAGTMGRCYDKDIFAGPASELATLCHFAWGNGFVSSGNFASTMIALSDYTPPEETSAYALVAQGRALETSYTQGHEHAGKLKLYKTADAQLSTVADHKTGQHGHQQHVQDVMLTGNPYARFWINHPGETQVWGSGRPSYWSGNGTLPRADQSGPAGLMIFNSAEEEADFTHLNGPLHVCDEHEFSGNWLFARVKDGFTAFYAANGIEQLQTGCFAGVEFRSPGRRNAWLTVTGSAQTETFTAFKARLLTSNISWNAETLTLNAEIEGQGSLSLTWEGKLKADGQLVSFENLSPVPRIGMRRLDQTRSTQETAYV
;
A
#
# COMPACT_ATOMS: atom_id res chain seq x y z
N MET A 1 -41.88 -17.37 -6.41
CA MET A 1 -41.62 -18.48 -7.37
C MET A 1 -41.23 -19.73 -6.57
N PRO A 2 -41.18 -20.96 -7.13
CA PRO A 2 -40.69 -22.09 -6.34
C PRO A 2 -39.25 -21.81 -5.89
N LYS A 3 -38.97 -22.03 -4.60
CA LYS A 3 -37.60 -22.03 -4.08
C LYS A 3 -36.80 -23.07 -4.87
N THR A 4 -35.60 -22.72 -5.27
CA THR A 4 -34.69 -23.63 -5.99
C THR A 4 -33.37 -23.72 -5.26
N GLN A 5 -32.68 -24.82 -5.49
CA GLN A 5 -31.29 -25.00 -5.07
C GLN A 5 -30.32 -24.53 -6.15
N PHE A 6 -30.72 -24.55 -7.42
CA PHE A 6 -29.85 -24.36 -8.60
C PHE A 6 -30.35 -23.26 -9.53
N PRO A 7 -30.05 -21.99 -9.27
CA PRO A 7 -30.51 -20.92 -10.16
C PRO A 7 -29.46 -20.42 -11.14
N TRP A 8 -28.22 -20.91 -11.10
CA TRP A 8 -27.17 -20.47 -12.03
C TRP A 8 -26.74 -21.60 -12.94
N GLN A 9 -26.67 -21.31 -14.24
CA GLN A 9 -26.01 -22.18 -15.21
C GLN A 9 -24.54 -21.79 -15.29
N ILE A 10 -23.67 -22.79 -15.32
CA ILE A 10 -22.21 -22.65 -15.45
C ILE A 10 -21.81 -23.29 -16.77
N LYS A 11 -21.30 -22.46 -17.68
CA LYS A 11 -20.77 -22.88 -18.98
C LYS A 11 -19.30 -23.21 -18.88
N LYS A 12 -18.78 -23.87 -19.91
CA LYS A 12 -17.34 -24.08 -20.07
C LYS A 12 -16.61 -22.74 -20.05
N GLY A 13 -15.56 -22.65 -19.23
CA GLY A 13 -14.79 -21.44 -18.96
C GLY A 13 -15.32 -20.59 -17.81
N GLU A 14 -16.46 -20.93 -17.20
CA GLU A 14 -17.05 -20.18 -16.09
C GLU A 14 -16.69 -20.79 -14.72
N PRO A 15 -16.49 -19.95 -13.68
CA PRO A 15 -16.14 -20.38 -12.33
C PRO A 15 -17.35 -20.89 -11.54
N LEU A 16 -17.11 -21.83 -10.61
CA LEU A 16 -18.05 -22.09 -9.52
C LEU A 16 -18.05 -20.88 -8.57
N SER A 17 -19.18 -20.18 -8.48
CA SER A 17 -19.30 -18.85 -7.85
C SER A 17 -20.24 -18.79 -6.63
N TYR A 18 -20.74 -19.95 -6.18
CA TYR A 18 -21.69 -20.08 -5.07
C TYR A 18 -21.14 -21.00 -4.01
N TRP A 19 -20.74 -20.43 -2.88
CA TRP A 19 -20.06 -21.14 -1.82
C TRP A 19 -20.73 -20.90 -0.48
N GLU A 20 -21.00 -21.97 0.25
CA GLU A 20 -21.14 -21.93 1.70
C GLU A 20 -19.74 -22.09 2.29
N VAL A 21 -19.37 -21.20 3.22
CA VAL A 21 -18.00 -21.06 3.69
C VAL A 21 -17.97 -21.23 5.20
N SER A 22 -17.04 -22.05 5.68
CA SER A 22 -16.78 -22.18 7.12
C SER A 22 -16.02 -20.96 7.66
N GLY A 23 -16.03 -20.80 8.97
CA GLY A 23 -15.06 -19.92 9.63
C GLY A 23 -13.62 -20.28 9.27
N LEU A 24 -12.71 -19.29 9.32
CA LEU A 24 -11.27 -19.52 9.19
C LEU A 24 -10.76 -20.21 10.45
N THR A 25 -10.13 -21.37 10.27
CA THR A 25 -9.35 -21.99 11.34
C THR A 25 -7.92 -21.51 11.22
N GLU A 26 -7.44 -20.84 12.27
CA GLU A 26 -6.08 -20.32 12.37
C GLU A 26 -5.35 -21.06 13.49
N THR A 27 -4.27 -21.77 13.17
CA THR A 27 -3.46 -22.46 14.18
C THR A 27 -2.00 -22.05 14.02
N PRO A 28 -1.32 -21.55 15.07
CA PRO A 28 0.10 -21.25 15.00
C PRO A 28 0.91 -22.45 14.50
N PHE A 29 1.75 -22.25 13.48
CA PHE A 29 2.56 -23.30 12.88
C PHE A 29 3.93 -22.77 12.51
N ALA A 30 4.89 -22.88 13.43
CA ALA A 30 6.25 -22.43 13.18
C ALA A 30 7.17 -23.57 12.68
N GLY A 31 6.95 -24.81 13.11
CA GLY A 31 7.89 -25.91 12.86
C GLY A 31 9.14 -25.86 13.74
N GLU A 32 10.17 -26.61 13.39
CA GLU A 32 11.47 -26.58 14.09
C GLU A 32 12.29 -25.35 13.68
N ALA A 33 13.01 -24.74 14.62
CA ALA A 33 13.86 -23.59 14.36
C ALA A 33 15.15 -24.01 13.65
N ASP A 34 15.51 -23.29 12.59
CA ASP A 34 16.76 -23.52 11.85
C ASP A 34 17.37 -22.18 11.40
N THR A 35 18.63 -22.22 11.01
CA THR A 35 19.32 -21.11 10.34
C THR A 35 18.99 -21.10 8.86
N LEU A 36 19.06 -19.92 8.25
CA LEU A 36 18.98 -19.76 6.80
C LEU A 36 20.35 -19.30 6.26
N PRO A 37 20.72 -19.69 5.03
CA PRO A 37 21.90 -19.11 4.39
C PRO A 37 21.70 -17.60 4.25
N ASP A 38 22.65 -16.83 4.74
CA ASP A 38 22.65 -15.37 4.56
C ASP A 38 22.98 -15.02 3.11
N LYS A 39 21.94 -14.91 2.28
CA LYS A 39 22.02 -14.55 0.86
C LYS A 39 21.92 -13.04 0.63
N VAL A 40 21.83 -12.22 1.69
CA VAL A 40 21.74 -10.77 1.54
C VAL A 40 23.10 -10.25 1.09
N ASN A 41 23.15 -9.82 -0.17
CA ASN A 41 24.34 -9.27 -0.82
C ASN A 41 24.43 -7.74 -0.70
N TYR A 42 23.53 -7.12 0.08
CA TYR A 42 23.41 -5.67 0.23
C TYR A 42 23.19 -4.96 -1.11
N THR A 43 22.44 -5.61 -2.01
CA THR A 43 21.89 -5.01 -3.22
C THR A 43 20.38 -4.89 -3.06
N TYR A 44 19.91 -3.68 -2.76
CA TYR A 44 18.50 -3.43 -2.51
C TYR A 44 17.77 -3.07 -3.80
N ILE A 45 16.84 -3.94 -4.17
CA ILE A 45 15.93 -3.74 -5.30
C ILE A 45 14.52 -3.73 -4.74
N ASN A 46 13.74 -2.74 -5.14
CA ASN A 46 12.34 -2.64 -4.77
C ASN A 46 11.56 -3.89 -5.21
N GLY A 47 10.95 -4.59 -4.25
CA GLY A 47 10.24 -5.86 -4.44
C GLY A 47 10.80 -7.00 -3.57
N PHE A 48 10.51 -8.24 -3.96
CA PHE A 48 10.97 -9.44 -3.25
C PHE A 48 12.40 -9.82 -3.63
N THR A 49 13.24 -10.09 -2.63
CA THR A 49 14.54 -10.74 -2.81
C THR A 49 14.38 -12.22 -2.49
N ASP A 50 14.81 -13.09 -3.41
CA ASP A 50 14.70 -14.53 -3.22
C ASP A 50 15.72 -15.03 -2.18
N VAL A 51 15.23 -15.21 -0.96
CA VAL A 51 15.97 -15.81 0.16
C VAL A 51 15.71 -17.32 0.29
N GLY A 52 14.91 -17.90 -0.61
CA GLY A 52 14.41 -19.27 -0.51
C GLY A 52 13.18 -19.41 0.41
N ASP A 53 12.77 -20.66 0.64
CA ASP A 53 11.65 -20.98 1.53
C ASP A 53 12.05 -20.86 3.00
N LEU A 54 11.15 -20.31 3.81
CA LEU A 54 11.38 -20.18 5.26
C LEU A 54 11.28 -21.54 5.95
N PRO A 55 11.93 -21.73 7.13
CA PRO A 55 11.89 -22.99 7.86
C PRO A 55 10.47 -23.46 8.18
N CYS A 56 9.55 -22.52 8.46
CA CYS A 56 8.14 -22.84 8.72
C CYS A 56 7.44 -23.46 7.51
N ARG A 57 7.69 -22.97 6.28
CA ARG A 57 7.13 -23.56 5.05
C ARG A 57 7.72 -24.92 4.74
N ILE A 58 9.03 -25.11 4.92
CA ILE A 58 9.68 -26.41 4.76
C ILE A 58 9.08 -27.42 5.75
N ALA A 59 8.92 -27.03 7.02
CA ALA A 59 8.27 -27.85 8.03
C ALA A 59 6.82 -28.16 7.65
N PHE A 60 6.09 -27.19 7.09
CA PHE A 60 4.71 -27.39 6.64
C PHE A 60 4.62 -28.41 5.52
N TRP A 61 5.49 -28.35 4.52
CA TRP A 61 5.51 -29.37 3.46
C TRP A 61 5.76 -30.76 4.00
N ASN A 62 6.74 -30.90 4.90
CA ASN A 62 7.10 -32.20 5.47
C ASN A 62 5.97 -32.81 6.32
N ASP A 63 5.14 -31.98 6.97
CA ASP A 63 4.05 -32.43 7.85
C ASP A 63 2.70 -32.55 7.14
N LYS A 64 2.45 -31.72 6.11
CA LYS A 64 1.10 -31.50 5.57
C LYS A 64 0.88 -32.05 4.16
N LYS A 65 1.91 -32.08 3.33
CA LYS A 65 1.76 -32.46 1.91
C LYS A 65 1.49 -33.96 1.76
N GLY A 66 0.50 -34.33 0.96
CA GLY A 66 0.17 -35.73 0.68
C GLY A 66 -0.45 -36.50 1.85
N ARG A 67 -0.89 -35.82 2.92
CA ARG A 67 -1.56 -36.48 4.05
C ARG A 67 -3.00 -36.83 3.70
N ASP A 68 -3.48 -37.94 4.24
CA ASP A 68 -4.89 -38.31 4.16
C ASP A 68 -5.74 -37.43 5.07
N ILE A 69 -6.81 -36.85 4.52
CA ILE A 69 -7.78 -36.04 5.24
C ILE A 69 -9.18 -36.63 4.98
N PRO A 70 -9.98 -36.94 6.02
CA PRO A 70 -11.36 -37.36 5.80
C PRO A 70 -12.22 -36.20 5.28
N CYS A 71 -13.26 -36.50 4.51
CA CYS A 71 -14.19 -35.48 4.02
C CYS A 71 -14.80 -34.69 5.21
N PRO A 72 -14.65 -33.36 5.26
CA PRO A 72 -15.13 -32.54 6.36
C PRO A 72 -16.64 -32.24 6.23
N SER A 73 -17.47 -33.28 6.07
CA SER A 73 -18.92 -33.16 5.82
C SER A 73 -19.71 -32.52 6.97
N ASN A 74 -19.15 -32.52 8.19
CA ASN A 74 -19.76 -31.92 9.38
C ASN A 74 -19.23 -30.51 9.69
N ALA A 75 -18.57 -29.84 8.74
CA ALA A 75 -18.13 -28.46 8.92
C ALA A 75 -19.32 -27.52 9.16
N ASP A 76 -19.13 -26.54 10.03
CA ASP A 76 -20.12 -25.49 10.25
C ASP A 76 -19.93 -24.37 9.22
N PHE A 77 -20.96 -24.14 8.41
CA PHE A 77 -20.98 -23.15 7.34
C PHE A 77 -21.78 -21.94 7.79
N ASN A 78 -21.07 -20.93 8.29
CA ASN A 78 -21.64 -19.74 8.91
C ASN A 78 -21.74 -18.54 7.95
N GLU A 79 -21.16 -18.66 6.76
CA GLU A 79 -21.13 -17.63 5.74
C GLU A 79 -21.55 -18.20 4.39
N SER A 80 -22.14 -17.36 3.53
CA SER A 80 -22.35 -17.68 2.12
C SER A 80 -21.67 -16.62 1.27
N ARG A 81 -20.79 -17.04 0.37
CA ARG A 81 -20.08 -16.20 -0.59
C ARG A 81 -20.69 -16.43 -1.97
N ILE A 82 -21.22 -15.35 -2.52
CA ILE A 82 -21.86 -15.32 -3.83
C ILE A 82 -21.12 -14.28 -4.66
N GLN A 83 -20.39 -14.74 -5.66
CA GLN A 83 -19.50 -13.89 -6.47
C GLN A 83 -19.56 -14.29 -7.97
N PRO A 84 -20.73 -14.23 -8.64
CA PRO A 84 -20.85 -14.68 -10.04
C PRO A 84 -20.01 -13.89 -11.04
N LEU A 85 -19.62 -12.65 -10.69
CA LEU A 85 -18.79 -11.80 -11.54
C LEU A 85 -17.29 -11.92 -11.24
N GLN A 86 -16.88 -12.68 -10.21
CA GLN A 86 -15.47 -12.91 -9.88
C GLN A 86 -15.13 -14.39 -10.08
N SER A 87 -14.03 -14.66 -10.78
CA SER A 87 -13.53 -16.03 -10.93
C SER A 87 -12.86 -16.58 -9.68
N MET A 88 -12.34 -15.68 -8.85
CA MET A 88 -11.54 -15.99 -7.68
C MET A 88 -12.33 -15.78 -6.39
N LEU A 89 -12.41 -16.83 -5.59
CA LEU A 89 -12.81 -16.74 -4.20
C LEU A 89 -11.58 -16.39 -3.36
N ASP A 90 -11.53 -15.16 -2.86
CA ASP A 90 -10.36 -14.61 -2.18
C ASP A 90 -10.55 -14.47 -0.66
N PHE A 91 -9.64 -15.06 0.10
CA PHE A 91 -9.52 -14.96 1.56
C PHE A 91 -8.13 -14.45 1.98
N SER A 92 -7.41 -13.82 1.06
CA SER A 92 -6.08 -13.28 1.29
C SER A 92 -6.06 -12.29 2.44
N GLY A 93 -4.91 -12.23 3.11
CA GLY A 93 -4.76 -11.41 4.30
C GLY A 93 -3.30 -11.31 4.74
N PHE A 94 -3.10 -10.80 5.96
CA PHE A 94 -1.79 -10.64 6.54
C PHE A 94 -1.72 -11.30 7.92
N TRP A 95 -0.77 -12.23 8.11
CA TRP A 95 -0.52 -12.92 9.38
C TRP A 95 0.89 -12.63 9.86
N PHE A 96 1.01 -12.00 11.03
CA PHE A 96 2.30 -11.60 11.58
C PHE A 96 3.19 -12.77 12.03
N CYS A 97 2.60 -13.94 12.28
CA CYS A 97 3.33 -15.16 12.62
C CYS A 97 2.97 -16.29 11.64
N PRO A 98 3.87 -17.28 11.46
CA PRO A 98 3.56 -18.52 10.75
C PRO A 98 2.28 -19.17 11.28
N THR A 99 1.26 -19.23 10.43
CA THR A 99 -0.10 -19.65 10.83
C THR A 99 -0.67 -20.60 9.80
N HIS A 100 -1.01 -21.80 10.22
CA HIS A 100 -1.74 -22.76 9.40
C HIS A 100 -3.18 -22.31 9.24
N LEU A 101 -3.59 -22.10 8.00
CA LEU A 101 -4.92 -21.66 7.61
C LEU A 101 -5.72 -22.82 7.05
N GLN A 102 -6.96 -22.96 7.50
CA GLN A 102 -7.90 -23.93 6.94
C GLN A 102 -9.30 -23.33 6.80
N ARG A 103 -9.93 -23.62 5.67
CA ARG A 103 -11.34 -23.36 5.41
C ARG A 103 -11.97 -24.54 4.70
N VAL A 104 -13.24 -24.75 4.97
CA VAL A 104 -14.09 -25.70 4.25
C VAL A 104 -15.11 -24.91 3.46
N LEU A 105 -15.24 -25.24 2.18
CA LEU A 105 -16.22 -24.68 1.28
C LEU A 105 -17.18 -25.78 0.85
N ARG A 106 -18.44 -25.42 0.65
CA ARG A 106 -19.45 -26.30 0.09
C ARG A 106 -20.18 -25.61 -1.05
N CYS A 107 -20.38 -26.31 -2.15
CA CYS A 107 -21.32 -25.92 -3.18
C CYS A 107 -22.12 -27.13 -3.63
N VAL A 108 -23.27 -26.90 -4.26
CA VAL A 108 -24.10 -27.96 -4.81
C VAL A 108 -24.22 -27.77 -6.31
N VAL A 109 -23.91 -28.82 -7.06
CA VAL A 109 -23.91 -28.84 -8.52
C VAL A 109 -24.96 -29.81 -9.02
N ASN A 110 -25.82 -29.37 -9.94
CA ASN A 110 -26.71 -30.23 -10.69
C ASN A 110 -26.06 -30.59 -12.03
N ALA A 111 -25.71 -31.87 -12.20
CA ALA A 111 -25.12 -32.39 -13.42
C ALA A 111 -26.21 -33.03 -14.31
N PRO A 112 -26.29 -32.69 -15.59
CA PRO A 112 -27.35 -33.20 -16.48
C PRO A 112 -27.21 -34.69 -16.83
N ALA A 113 -26.02 -35.26 -16.65
CA ALA A 113 -25.75 -36.68 -16.83
C ALA A 113 -24.62 -37.12 -15.88
N ALA A 114 -24.60 -38.39 -15.49
CA ALA A 114 -23.49 -38.95 -14.74
C ALA A 114 -22.23 -39.01 -15.62
N GLY A 115 -21.07 -38.64 -15.09
CA GLY A 115 -19.84 -38.66 -15.88
C GLY A 115 -18.65 -37.94 -15.24
N LYS A 116 -17.59 -37.80 -16.06
CA LYS A 116 -16.34 -37.13 -15.70
C LYS A 116 -16.37 -35.68 -16.17
N TYR A 117 -16.34 -34.77 -15.21
CA TYR A 117 -16.34 -33.32 -15.43
C TYR A 117 -14.96 -32.77 -15.08
N ARG A 118 -14.40 -31.94 -15.96
CA ARG A 118 -13.07 -31.36 -15.75
C ARG A 118 -13.20 -29.98 -15.14
N PHE A 119 -12.34 -29.69 -14.18
CA PHE A 119 -12.23 -28.40 -13.54
C PHE A 119 -10.78 -27.94 -13.57
N ARG A 120 -10.55 -26.72 -14.06
CA ARG A 120 -9.29 -26.05 -13.85
C ARG A 120 -9.30 -25.48 -12.44
N VAL A 121 -8.33 -25.90 -11.66
CA VAL A 121 -8.16 -25.51 -10.27
C VAL A 121 -6.97 -24.57 -10.18
N ARG A 122 -7.15 -23.41 -9.55
CA ARG A 122 -6.07 -22.45 -9.34
C ARG A 122 -5.98 -22.04 -7.89
N THR A 123 -4.81 -22.23 -7.26
CA THR A 123 -4.54 -21.81 -5.88
C THR A 123 -3.03 -21.79 -5.60
N SER A 124 -2.61 -21.00 -4.61
CA SER A 124 -1.23 -21.01 -4.07
C SER A 124 -1.02 -22.14 -3.08
N GLY A 125 -2.05 -22.42 -2.27
CA GLY A 125 -2.01 -23.35 -1.14
C GLY A 125 -2.25 -24.80 -1.55
N ALA A 126 -3.10 -25.49 -0.81
CA ALA A 126 -3.56 -26.84 -1.07
C ALA A 126 -5.08 -26.89 -1.10
N VAL A 127 -5.62 -27.68 -2.01
CA VAL A 127 -7.04 -27.91 -2.15
C VAL A 127 -7.33 -29.39 -2.31
N ARG A 128 -8.34 -29.88 -1.60
CA ARG A 128 -8.86 -31.25 -1.72
C ARG A 128 -10.35 -31.16 -1.97
N VAL A 129 -10.84 -31.88 -2.96
CA VAL A 129 -12.23 -31.78 -3.43
C VAL A 129 -12.89 -33.15 -3.36
N TRP A 130 -14.03 -33.20 -2.67
CA TRP A 130 -14.89 -34.37 -2.59
C TRP A 130 -16.19 -34.11 -3.35
N ALA A 131 -16.68 -35.13 -4.05
CA ALA A 131 -18.03 -35.16 -4.61
C ALA A 131 -18.82 -36.25 -3.87
N ASN A 132 -19.97 -35.88 -3.30
CA ASN A 132 -20.85 -36.81 -2.57
C ASN A 132 -20.14 -37.64 -1.49
N GLY A 133 -19.14 -37.06 -0.84
CA GLY A 133 -18.33 -37.72 0.21
C GLY A 133 -17.14 -38.54 -0.30
N GLU A 134 -17.02 -38.78 -1.61
CA GLU A 134 -15.88 -39.48 -2.22
C GLU A 134 -14.80 -38.47 -2.65
N LEU A 135 -13.53 -38.77 -2.37
CA LEU A 135 -12.43 -37.90 -2.75
C LEU A 135 -12.27 -37.93 -4.27
N GLY A 136 -12.44 -36.78 -4.92
CA GLY A 136 -12.21 -36.61 -6.34
C GLY A 136 -10.73 -36.41 -6.65
N PHE A 137 -10.16 -35.32 -6.13
CA PHE A 137 -8.75 -34.99 -6.35
C PHE A 137 -8.17 -34.15 -5.21
N ALA A 138 -6.83 -34.08 -5.19
CA ALA A 138 -6.05 -33.20 -4.34
C ALA A 138 -5.02 -32.46 -5.20
N PHE A 139 -4.93 -31.15 -5.04
CA PHE A 139 -3.95 -30.29 -5.69
C PHE A 139 -3.22 -29.47 -4.63
N GLU A 140 -1.93 -29.76 -4.43
CA GLU A 140 -1.13 -29.25 -3.31
C GLU A 140 0.16 -28.56 -3.78
N PRO A 141 0.06 -27.47 -4.57
CA PRO A 141 1.24 -26.72 -4.97
C PRO A 141 1.98 -26.18 -3.74
N LEU A 142 1.27 -25.62 -2.76
CA LEU A 142 1.81 -25.05 -1.53
C LEU A 142 2.96 -24.05 -1.79
N VAL A 143 2.82 -23.27 -2.87
CA VAL A 143 3.80 -22.27 -3.32
C VAL A 143 3.35 -20.89 -2.84
N ARG A 144 4.23 -20.18 -2.13
CA ARG A 144 3.91 -18.87 -1.55
C ARG A 144 3.48 -17.86 -2.62
N ASN A 145 2.27 -17.34 -2.50
CA ASN A 145 1.69 -16.21 -3.24
C ASN A 145 1.77 -16.30 -4.77
N LYS A 146 1.95 -17.50 -5.32
CA LYS A 146 2.02 -17.74 -6.76
C LYS A 146 1.03 -18.85 -7.10
N PRO A 147 -0.24 -18.50 -7.38
CA PRO A 147 -1.24 -19.49 -7.70
C PRO A 147 -0.78 -20.38 -8.85
N GLN A 148 -0.74 -21.69 -8.60
CA GLN A 148 -0.48 -22.70 -9.61
C GLN A 148 -1.82 -23.19 -10.16
N GLU A 149 -1.81 -23.77 -11.36
CA GLU A 149 -3.02 -24.34 -11.97
C GLU A 149 -2.83 -25.81 -12.39
N SER A 150 -3.92 -26.57 -12.33
CA SER A 150 -4.02 -27.93 -12.86
C SER A 150 -5.45 -28.17 -13.38
N ILE A 151 -5.61 -29.07 -14.36
CA ILE A 151 -6.92 -29.55 -14.79
C ILE A 151 -7.16 -30.89 -14.14
N GLU A 152 -8.15 -30.92 -13.25
CA GLU A 152 -8.52 -32.10 -12.47
C GLU A 152 -9.89 -32.62 -12.91
N THR A 153 -10.15 -33.90 -12.67
CA THR A 153 -11.41 -34.55 -13.04
C THR A 153 -12.21 -34.93 -11.80
N LEU A 154 -13.50 -34.62 -11.81
CA LEU A 154 -14.46 -34.98 -10.77
C LEU A 154 -15.55 -35.86 -11.35
N GLU A 155 -15.83 -36.99 -10.70
CA GLU A 155 -16.95 -37.86 -11.06
C GLU A 155 -18.23 -37.34 -10.42
N LEU A 156 -19.22 -37.00 -11.24
CA LEU A 156 -20.53 -36.52 -10.79
C LEU A 156 -21.61 -37.52 -11.18
N ALA A 157 -22.58 -37.74 -10.28
CA ALA A 157 -23.81 -38.46 -10.57
C ALA A 157 -24.77 -37.57 -11.37
N GLU A 158 -25.71 -38.18 -12.10
CA GLU A 158 -26.82 -37.43 -12.71
C GLU A 158 -27.68 -36.79 -11.60
N GLY A 159 -28.02 -35.52 -11.77
CA GLY A 159 -28.77 -34.75 -10.78
C GLY A 159 -27.87 -34.02 -9.79
N THR A 160 -28.31 -33.95 -8.53
CA THR A 160 -27.68 -33.17 -7.47
C THR A 160 -26.40 -33.83 -6.93
N ASN A 161 -25.32 -33.07 -6.87
CA ASN A 161 -24.03 -33.46 -6.30
C ASN A 161 -23.58 -32.43 -5.26
N GLU A 162 -23.21 -32.88 -4.08
CA GLU A 162 -22.55 -32.04 -3.07
C GLU A 162 -21.05 -32.02 -3.34
N ILE A 163 -20.48 -30.82 -3.48
CA ILE A 163 -19.04 -30.62 -3.62
C ILE A 163 -18.53 -29.99 -2.33
N ILE A 164 -17.63 -30.69 -1.64
CA ILE A 164 -16.93 -30.19 -0.47
C ILE A 164 -15.48 -29.91 -0.85
N VAL A 165 -14.98 -28.76 -0.45
CA VAL A 165 -13.61 -28.32 -0.71
C VAL A 165 -12.94 -28.02 0.61
N HIS A 166 -11.77 -28.62 0.86
CA HIS A 166 -10.87 -28.23 1.93
C HIS A 166 -9.75 -27.39 1.34
N LEU A 167 -9.67 -26.13 1.75
CA LEU A 167 -8.64 -25.19 1.35
C LEU A 167 -7.66 -24.99 2.52
N GLU A 168 -6.37 -25.11 2.26
CA GLU A 168 -5.31 -25.10 3.27
C GLU A 168 -4.09 -24.33 2.79
N ASP A 169 -3.43 -23.56 3.66
CA ASP A 169 -2.11 -22.99 3.39
C ASP A 169 -1.36 -22.71 4.69
N ILE A 170 -0.07 -22.38 4.57
CA ILE A 170 0.74 -21.76 5.62
C ILE A 170 0.88 -20.27 5.33
N ALA A 171 0.33 -19.45 6.21
CA ALA A 171 0.45 -18.01 6.14
C ALA A 171 1.82 -17.56 6.64
N GLU A 172 2.46 -16.71 5.84
CA GLU A 172 3.76 -16.10 6.12
C GLU A 172 3.69 -14.63 5.71
N ARG A 173 3.16 -13.77 6.59
CA ARG A 173 2.84 -12.35 6.32
C ARG A 173 1.68 -12.21 5.33
N ASP A 174 1.87 -11.44 4.26
CA ASP A 174 0.95 -11.39 3.13
C ASP A 174 0.81 -12.79 2.53
N THR A 175 -0.41 -13.31 2.52
CA THR A 175 -0.70 -14.66 2.03
C THR A 175 -1.86 -14.59 1.04
N VAL A 176 -1.60 -14.98 -0.21
CA VAL A 176 -2.62 -15.13 -1.25
C VAL A 176 -3.39 -16.42 -1.01
N TYR A 177 -4.46 -16.32 -0.25
CA TYR A 177 -5.27 -17.45 0.21
C TYR A 177 -6.57 -17.48 -0.58
N SER A 178 -6.50 -17.99 -1.82
CA SER A 178 -7.61 -17.95 -2.77
C SER A 178 -7.81 -19.26 -3.53
N LEU A 179 -8.97 -19.39 -4.16
CA LEU A 179 -9.35 -20.55 -4.97
C LEU A 179 -10.12 -20.11 -6.22
N GLU A 180 -9.74 -20.67 -7.37
CA GLU A 180 -10.59 -20.70 -8.57
C GLU A 180 -10.89 -22.17 -8.92
N LEU A 181 -12.15 -22.47 -9.20
CA LEU A 181 -12.62 -23.75 -9.75
C LEU A 181 -13.43 -23.47 -11.01
N ILE A 182 -12.78 -23.54 -12.16
CA ILE A 182 -13.34 -23.18 -13.47
C ILE A 182 -13.77 -24.44 -14.21
N TYR A 183 -15.01 -24.48 -14.68
CA TYR A 183 -15.53 -25.64 -15.39
C TYR A 183 -14.96 -25.74 -16.82
N GLU A 184 -14.33 -26.87 -17.17
CA GLU A 184 -13.65 -27.10 -18.46
C GLU A 184 -14.42 -28.05 -19.41
N GLY A 185 -15.70 -28.30 -19.09
CA GLY A 185 -16.54 -29.24 -19.82
C GLY A 185 -16.44 -30.69 -19.30
N SER A 186 -17.32 -31.55 -19.81
CA SER A 186 -17.24 -33.00 -19.57
C SER A 186 -16.50 -33.71 -20.70
N GLU A 187 -15.93 -34.89 -20.43
CA GLU A 187 -15.24 -35.69 -21.46
C GLU A 187 -16.18 -36.22 -22.56
N GLN A 188 -17.49 -36.26 -22.31
CA GLN A 188 -18.46 -36.97 -23.16
C GLN A 188 -19.40 -36.02 -23.90
N THR A 189 -19.68 -34.83 -23.36
CA THR A 189 -20.57 -33.81 -23.96
C THR A 189 -20.23 -32.38 -23.49
N GLU A 190 -20.39 -31.35 -24.34
CA GLU A 190 -20.36 -29.95 -23.90
C GLU A 190 -21.72 -29.59 -23.26
N VAL A 191 -21.91 -30.00 -22.01
CA VAL A 191 -23.13 -29.74 -21.23
C VAL A 191 -22.87 -28.71 -20.14
N ASP A 192 -23.82 -27.79 -19.96
CA ASP A 192 -23.78 -26.80 -18.89
C ASP A 192 -24.13 -27.46 -17.54
N LEU A 193 -23.46 -27.02 -16.48
CA LEU A 193 -23.81 -27.39 -15.10
C LEU A 193 -24.82 -26.39 -14.53
N GLN A 194 -25.53 -26.76 -13.47
CA GLN A 194 -26.17 -25.75 -12.61
C GLN A 194 -25.53 -25.74 -11.23
N VAL A 195 -25.40 -24.58 -10.60
CA VAL A 195 -24.77 -24.44 -9.28
C VAL A 195 -25.66 -23.68 -8.31
N GLY A 196 -25.50 -23.96 -7.02
CA GLY A 196 -26.06 -23.16 -5.92
C GLY A 196 -25.63 -23.66 -4.53
N LEU A 197 -26.46 -23.38 -3.51
CA LEU A 197 -26.18 -23.64 -2.09
C LEU A 197 -26.93 -24.88 -1.58
N SER A 198 -26.64 -25.38 -0.38
CA SER A 198 -27.36 -26.52 0.21
C SER A 198 -28.85 -26.23 0.50
N ALA A 199 -29.17 -25.01 0.93
CA ALA A 199 -30.52 -24.60 1.25
C ALA A 199 -31.35 -24.28 0.00
N THR A 200 -32.68 -24.33 0.12
CA THR A 200 -33.58 -23.83 -0.93
C THR A 200 -33.95 -22.37 -0.65
N TYR A 201 -33.83 -21.53 -1.66
CA TYR A 201 -34.06 -20.08 -1.56
C TYR A 201 -34.82 -19.56 -2.77
N ASP A 202 -35.42 -18.38 -2.62
CA ASP A 202 -35.91 -17.59 -3.74
C ASP A 202 -34.70 -16.95 -4.44
N ALA A 203 -34.32 -17.55 -5.57
CA ALA A 203 -33.20 -17.11 -6.39
C ALA A 203 -33.37 -15.70 -6.95
N VAL A 204 -34.60 -15.27 -7.22
CA VAL A 204 -34.87 -13.94 -7.75
C VAL A 204 -34.59 -12.91 -6.67
N ALA A 205 -35.05 -13.16 -5.43
CA ALA A 205 -34.79 -12.30 -4.30
C ALA A 205 -33.29 -12.22 -3.95
N LEU A 206 -32.56 -13.34 -4.04
CA LEU A 206 -31.13 -13.37 -3.77
C LEU A 206 -30.33 -12.62 -4.85
N ARG A 207 -30.64 -12.82 -6.14
CA ARG A 207 -30.03 -12.04 -7.24
C ARG A 207 -30.33 -10.55 -7.11
N ALA A 208 -31.53 -10.18 -6.66
CA ALA A 208 -31.87 -8.79 -6.42
C ALA A 208 -31.07 -8.18 -5.26
N ALA A 209 -30.90 -8.91 -4.15
CA ALA A 209 -30.07 -8.49 -3.03
C ALA A 209 -28.58 -8.37 -3.41
N GLU A 210 -28.09 -9.28 -4.23
CA GLU A 210 -26.74 -9.25 -4.78
C GLU A 210 -26.52 -8.03 -5.67
N ALA A 211 -27.35 -7.82 -6.68
CA ALA A 211 -27.26 -6.63 -7.54
C ALA A 211 -27.34 -5.34 -6.72
N PHE A 212 -28.21 -5.30 -5.70
CA PHE A 212 -28.34 -4.17 -4.79
C PHE A 212 -27.05 -3.92 -3.99
N ILE A 213 -26.51 -4.91 -3.29
CA ILE A 213 -25.28 -4.74 -2.48
C ILE A 213 -24.04 -4.51 -3.36
N SER A 214 -23.93 -5.21 -4.48
CA SER A 214 -22.86 -5.03 -5.47
C SER A 214 -22.87 -3.66 -6.15
N SER A 215 -23.92 -2.87 -5.97
CA SER A 215 -24.01 -1.48 -6.44
C SER A 215 -23.65 -0.44 -5.37
N VAL A 216 -23.44 -0.85 -4.10
CA VAL A 216 -23.24 0.12 -3.01
C VAL A 216 -22.01 0.98 -3.26
N GLN A 217 -22.16 2.30 -3.12
CA GLN A 217 -21.09 3.27 -3.25
C GLN A 217 -21.24 4.36 -2.19
N PRO A 218 -20.14 4.94 -1.69
CA PRO A 218 -20.24 6.15 -0.89
C PRO A 218 -20.72 7.34 -1.75
N ASP A 219 -21.37 8.34 -1.16
CA ASP A 219 -21.78 9.55 -1.89
C ASP A 219 -20.58 10.40 -2.33
N LYS A 220 -19.46 10.27 -1.62
CA LYS A 220 -18.17 10.89 -1.92
C LYS A 220 -17.02 10.09 -1.29
N LEU A 221 -15.80 10.32 -1.77
CA LEU A 221 -14.60 9.69 -1.22
C LEU A 221 -14.13 10.32 0.11
N TYR A 222 -14.19 11.65 0.24
CA TYR A 222 -13.61 12.39 1.36
C TYR A 222 -14.66 12.93 2.34
N TYR A 223 -14.41 12.72 3.64
CA TYR A 223 -15.27 13.14 4.73
C TYR A 223 -14.47 13.88 5.82
N SER A 224 -15.05 14.96 6.33
CA SER A 224 -14.56 15.72 7.49
C SER A 224 -15.61 15.89 8.58
N GLU A 225 -16.89 15.76 8.24
CA GLU A 225 -18.03 15.93 9.14
C GLU A 225 -19.28 15.19 8.62
N GLY A 226 -20.31 15.07 9.45
CA GLY A 226 -21.59 14.47 9.08
C GLY A 226 -21.60 12.95 9.22
N ASN A 227 -22.19 12.26 8.24
CA ASN A 227 -22.27 10.79 8.20
C ASN A 227 -21.70 10.28 6.88
N VAL A 228 -21.19 9.04 6.89
CA VAL A 228 -20.94 8.31 5.66
C VAL A 228 -22.27 7.92 5.06
N GLU A 229 -22.55 8.39 3.85
CA GLU A 229 -23.79 8.02 3.16
C GLU A 229 -23.51 7.00 2.07
N LEU A 230 -24.34 5.97 2.04
CA LEU A 230 -24.23 4.86 1.11
C LEU A 230 -25.40 4.91 0.14
N GLN A 231 -25.08 4.90 -1.15
CA GLN A 231 -26.05 4.91 -2.25
C GLN A 231 -26.05 3.55 -2.94
N PHE A 232 -27.23 3.15 -3.41
CA PHE A 232 -27.46 1.88 -4.10
C PHE A 232 -28.20 2.12 -5.41
N GLU A 233 -27.97 1.26 -6.39
CA GLU A 233 -28.78 1.19 -7.62
C GLU A 233 -30.04 0.36 -7.35
N GLY A 234 -31.20 0.95 -7.67
CA GLY A 234 -32.51 0.33 -7.42
C GLY A 234 -32.96 0.45 -5.95
N THR A 235 -34.02 -0.28 -5.60
CA THR A 235 -34.65 -0.22 -4.26
C THR A 235 -35.10 -1.60 -3.80
N LEU A 236 -35.14 -1.82 -2.49
CA LEU A 236 -35.68 -3.06 -1.93
C LEU A 236 -37.21 -3.00 -1.75
N PRO A 237 -37.91 -4.14 -1.90
CA PRO A 237 -39.38 -4.20 -1.84
C PRO A 237 -39.97 -4.13 -0.41
N GLU A 238 -39.10 -4.25 0.61
CA GLU A 238 -39.41 -4.24 2.04
C GLU A 238 -38.32 -3.47 2.79
N ASP A 239 -38.58 -3.12 4.04
CA ASP A 239 -37.57 -2.53 4.93
C ASP A 239 -36.45 -3.55 5.17
N ALA A 240 -35.20 -3.10 5.12
CA ALA A 240 -34.03 -3.96 5.26
C ALA A 240 -33.12 -3.51 6.41
N GLN A 241 -32.55 -4.47 7.13
CA GLN A 241 -31.49 -4.22 8.09
C GLN A 241 -30.14 -4.39 7.40
N ILE A 242 -29.40 -3.29 7.29
CA ILE A 242 -28.06 -3.24 6.72
C ILE A 242 -27.06 -3.16 7.86
N HIS A 243 -26.15 -4.13 7.93
CA HIS A 243 -25.04 -4.08 8.87
C HIS A 243 -23.87 -3.35 8.23
N VAL A 244 -23.30 -2.37 8.93
CA VAL A 244 -22.17 -1.59 8.46
C VAL A 244 -21.04 -1.68 9.48
N GLU A 245 -19.86 -2.08 9.01
CA GLU A 245 -18.62 -2.17 9.77
C GLU A 245 -17.56 -1.29 9.11
N THR A 246 -16.84 -0.48 9.91
CA THR A 246 -15.73 0.35 9.43
C THR A 246 -14.41 -0.24 9.90
N LEU A 247 -13.39 -0.25 9.02
CA LEU A 247 -12.09 -0.87 9.27
C LEU A 247 -10.98 0.12 8.86
N PRO A 248 -10.21 0.69 9.81
CA PRO A 248 -9.10 1.60 9.49
C PRO A 248 -7.97 0.89 8.74
N LEU A 249 -7.54 1.43 7.59
CA LEU A 249 -6.45 0.87 6.79
C LEU A 249 -5.08 1.47 7.11
N LEU A 250 -4.99 2.80 7.20
CA LEU A 250 -3.72 3.49 7.48
C LEU A 250 -3.29 3.36 8.95
N LYS A 251 -4.28 3.29 9.85
CA LYS A 251 -4.10 3.28 11.31
C LYS A 251 -4.83 2.09 11.92
N PRO A 252 -4.42 0.84 11.60
CA PRO A 252 -5.18 -0.38 11.93
C PRO A 252 -5.23 -0.68 13.44
N THR A 253 -4.43 0.02 14.26
CA THR A 253 -4.52 -0.09 15.73
C THR A 253 -5.69 0.69 16.31
N LEU A 254 -6.25 1.64 15.56
CA LEU A 254 -7.47 2.36 15.95
C LEU A 254 -8.69 1.48 15.77
N ALA A 255 -9.65 1.60 16.67
CA ALA A 255 -10.91 0.88 16.56
C ALA A 255 -11.76 1.45 15.42
N GLY A 256 -12.35 0.54 14.65
CA GLY A 256 -13.46 0.86 13.77
C GLY A 256 -14.79 0.91 14.52
N SER A 257 -15.88 1.02 13.76
CA SER A 257 -17.26 1.05 14.26
C SER A 257 -18.08 -0.08 13.64
N LYS A 258 -19.11 -0.54 14.35
CA LYS A 258 -20.06 -1.54 13.86
C LYS A 258 -21.48 -1.15 14.27
N GLY A 259 -22.39 -1.12 13.31
CA GLY A 259 -23.78 -0.76 13.55
C GLY A 259 -24.76 -1.46 12.60
N THR A 260 -26.03 -1.48 12.99
CA THR A 260 -27.14 -1.96 12.16
C THR A 260 -28.05 -0.78 11.85
N TYR A 261 -28.34 -0.58 10.57
CA TYR A 261 -29.08 0.56 10.05
C TYR A 261 -30.29 0.07 9.27
N THR A 262 -31.43 0.74 9.44
CA THR A 262 -32.66 0.39 8.71
C THR A 262 -32.71 1.19 7.41
N LEU A 263 -32.78 0.50 6.27
CA LEU A 263 -33.11 1.09 4.97
C LEU A 263 -34.61 0.90 4.71
N PRO A 264 -35.42 1.97 4.67
CA PRO A 264 -36.85 1.85 4.40
C PRO A 264 -37.14 1.34 3.00
N LYS A 265 -38.27 0.65 2.83
CA LYS A 265 -38.80 0.21 1.55
C LYS A 265 -38.81 1.34 0.53
N GLY A 266 -38.36 1.05 -0.70
CA GLY A 266 -38.38 2.01 -1.80
C GLY A 266 -37.34 3.14 -1.70
N VAL A 267 -36.43 3.08 -0.71
CA VAL A 267 -35.33 4.02 -0.54
C VAL A 267 -34.02 3.37 -0.99
N ASN A 268 -33.12 4.15 -1.59
CA ASN A 268 -31.83 3.70 -2.13
C ASN A 268 -30.62 4.45 -1.56
N ARG A 269 -30.82 5.18 -0.45
CA ARG A 269 -29.78 5.92 0.27
C ARG A 269 -29.86 5.58 1.75
N LEU A 270 -28.73 5.18 2.32
CA LEU A 270 -28.58 4.86 3.73
C LEU A 270 -27.67 5.91 4.37
N VAL A 271 -28.16 6.54 5.44
CA VAL A 271 -27.32 7.35 6.33
C VAL A 271 -26.61 6.37 7.26
N GLY A 272 -25.32 6.17 7.03
CA GLY A 272 -24.48 5.23 7.77
C GLY A 272 -23.86 5.87 9.03
N PRO A 273 -22.67 5.39 9.45
CA PRO A 273 -22.02 5.85 10.67
C PRO A 273 -21.66 7.33 10.61
N ARG A 274 -21.65 7.98 11.78
CA ARG A 274 -21.14 9.34 11.92
C ARG A 274 -19.65 9.36 11.60
N VAL A 275 -19.18 10.43 10.96
CA VAL A 275 -17.76 10.65 10.72
C VAL A 275 -16.97 10.60 12.04
N ASP A 276 -17.55 11.08 13.14
CA ASP A 276 -17.01 11.01 14.51
C ASP A 276 -16.75 9.58 15.04
N GLU A 277 -17.26 8.54 14.36
CA GLU A 277 -17.02 7.13 14.71
C GLU A 277 -15.92 6.46 13.87
N LEU A 278 -15.43 7.11 12.80
CA LEU A 278 -14.37 6.58 11.93
C LEU A 278 -12.97 6.95 12.43
N ALA A 279 -11.94 6.19 12.08
CA ALA A 279 -10.56 6.65 12.31
C ALA A 279 -10.21 7.82 11.38
N PRO A 280 -9.36 8.78 11.82
CA PRO A 280 -8.85 9.88 10.99
C PRO A 280 -7.78 9.36 10.00
N ALA A 281 -8.22 8.55 9.06
CA ALA A 281 -7.45 7.75 8.11
C ALA A 281 -8.30 7.36 6.89
N THR A 282 -7.69 6.64 5.96
CA THR A 282 -8.44 5.81 5.00
C THR A 282 -9.09 4.64 5.74
N ASN A 283 -10.39 4.41 5.54
CA ASN A 283 -11.20 3.36 6.14
C ASN A 283 -11.90 2.53 5.06
N LEU A 284 -12.01 1.20 5.24
CA LEU A 284 -12.99 0.38 4.53
C LEU A 284 -14.32 0.41 5.27
N VAL A 285 -15.41 0.33 4.52
CA VAL A 285 -16.79 0.24 4.99
C VAL A 285 -17.38 -1.03 4.39
N ARG A 286 -17.53 -2.05 5.23
CA ARG A 286 -18.19 -3.32 4.87
C ARG A 286 -19.68 -3.18 5.08
N VAL A 287 -20.45 -3.42 4.02
CA VAL A 287 -21.91 -3.28 4.00
C VAL A 287 -22.53 -4.65 3.75
N THR A 288 -23.35 -5.14 4.68
CA THR A 288 -23.95 -6.48 4.63
C THR A 288 -25.47 -6.42 4.73
N LEU A 289 -26.16 -7.02 3.76
CA LEU A 289 -27.60 -7.28 3.78
C LEU A 289 -27.85 -8.76 4.08
N THR A 290 -28.72 -9.04 5.05
CA THR A 290 -29.19 -10.41 5.31
C THR A 290 -30.55 -10.62 4.65
N THR A 291 -30.65 -11.59 3.74
CA THR A 291 -31.90 -12.00 3.09
C THR A 291 -32.05 -13.52 3.13
N GLN A 292 -33.22 -14.02 3.53
CA GLN A 292 -33.49 -15.47 3.61
C GLN A 292 -32.48 -16.27 4.48
N GLY A 293 -31.88 -15.62 5.48
CA GLY A 293 -30.83 -16.22 6.31
C GLY A 293 -29.42 -16.20 5.70
N LEU A 294 -29.26 -15.64 4.50
CA LEU A 294 -27.98 -15.51 3.78
C LEU A 294 -27.48 -14.06 3.86
N GLY A 295 -26.19 -13.87 4.13
CA GLY A 295 -25.55 -12.55 4.13
C GLY A 295 -24.89 -12.25 2.78
N VAL A 296 -25.18 -11.08 2.21
CA VAL A 296 -24.50 -10.57 1.02
C VAL A 296 -23.74 -9.31 1.41
N SER A 297 -22.44 -9.25 1.12
CA SER A 297 -21.56 -8.16 1.57
C SER A 297 -20.74 -7.54 0.45
N ARG A 298 -20.46 -6.24 0.56
CA ARG A 298 -19.49 -5.51 -0.27
C ARG A 298 -18.68 -4.55 0.60
N GLU A 299 -17.41 -4.36 0.25
CA GLU A 299 -16.53 -3.37 0.87
C GLU A 299 -16.32 -2.17 -0.06
N VAL A 300 -16.37 -0.97 0.50
CA VAL A 300 -16.05 0.29 -0.19
C VAL A 300 -15.13 1.12 0.69
N GLY A 301 -14.21 1.88 0.12
CA GLY A 301 -13.30 2.73 0.89
C GLY A 301 -13.75 4.18 0.95
N VAL A 302 -13.45 4.82 2.08
CA VAL A 302 -13.67 6.24 2.35
C VAL A 302 -12.45 6.83 3.06
N VAL A 303 -12.22 8.13 2.86
CA VAL A 303 -11.13 8.87 3.51
C VAL A 303 -11.76 9.80 4.54
N CYS A 304 -11.43 9.60 5.81
CA CYS A 304 -11.90 10.42 6.91
C CYS A 304 -10.71 11.16 7.51
N LEU A 305 -10.67 12.49 7.41
CA LEU A 305 -9.57 13.30 7.97
C LEU A 305 -10.07 14.27 9.04
N LYS A 306 -11.12 13.89 9.77
CA LYS A 306 -11.57 14.63 10.95
C LYS A 306 -10.42 14.77 11.95
N ASP A 307 -10.47 15.80 12.77
CA ASP A 307 -9.52 16.05 13.88
C ASP A 307 -8.05 16.25 13.48
N LEU A 308 -7.67 16.14 12.20
CA LEU A 308 -6.32 16.47 11.76
C LEU A 308 -6.12 17.98 11.78
N GLN A 309 -5.24 18.43 12.69
CA GLN A 309 -4.89 19.82 12.84
C GLN A 309 -3.55 20.10 12.17
N GLN A 310 -3.45 21.26 11.53
CA GLN A 310 -2.15 21.80 11.16
C GLN A 310 -1.38 22.09 12.45
N GLY A 311 -0.10 21.73 12.45
CA GLY A 311 0.76 22.02 13.60
C GLY A 311 0.91 23.52 13.81
N SER A 312 1.10 23.93 15.06
CA SER A 312 1.03 25.33 15.48
C SER A 312 2.38 25.91 15.90
N GLY A 313 3.38 25.07 16.20
CA GLY A 313 4.71 25.52 16.60
C GLY A 313 5.41 26.35 15.52
N THR A 314 6.01 27.47 15.92
CA THR A 314 6.69 28.40 14.99
C THR A 314 8.20 28.23 15.00
N THR A 315 8.76 27.80 16.12
CA THR A 315 10.19 27.47 16.27
C THR A 315 10.39 25.95 16.33
N LEU A 316 11.60 25.47 16.00
CA LEU A 316 11.90 24.03 16.09
C LEU A 316 11.59 23.45 17.48
N GLU A 317 11.91 24.19 18.55
CA GLU A 317 11.65 23.77 19.93
C GLU A 317 10.15 23.71 20.27
N GLU A 318 9.36 24.67 19.80
CA GLU A 318 7.89 24.62 19.96
C GLU A 318 7.30 23.41 19.23
N ARG A 319 7.77 23.14 18.01
CA ARG A 319 7.30 22.00 17.21
C ARG A 319 7.73 20.66 17.81
N ARG A 320 8.93 20.60 18.39
CA ARG A 320 9.42 19.45 19.18
C ARG A 320 8.50 19.20 20.37
N ALA A 321 8.20 20.24 21.16
CA ALA A 321 7.33 20.12 22.32
C ALA A 321 5.89 19.71 21.94
N GLU A 322 5.32 20.29 20.89
CA GLU A 322 4.00 19.95 20.36
C GLU A 322 3.92 18.47 19.94
N LEU A 323 4.93 18.00 19.20
CA LEU A 323 5.00 16.61 18.76
C LEU A 323 5.14 15.63 19.93
N LEU A 324 6.01 15.92 20.91
CA LEU A 324 6.14 15.07 22.11
C LEU A 324 4.85 15.02 22.93
N ALA A 325 4.17 16.16 23.10
CA ALA A 325 2.89 16.21 23.79
C ALA A 325 1.82 15.39 23.06
N SER A 326 1.72 15.56 21.74
CA SER A 326 0.81 14.78 20.88
C SER A 326 1.11 13.28 20.96
N SER A 327 2.38 12.87 20.81
CA SER A 327 2.78 11.47 20.88
C SER A 327 2.51 10.83 22.24
N ALA A 328 2.62 11.59 23.34
CA ALA A 328 2.29 11.11 24.68
C ALA A 328 0.78 11.06 24.95
N GLN A 329 -0.04 11.90 24.29
CA GLN A 329 -1.49 11.99 24.54
C GLN A 329 -2.31 11.11 23.60
N THR A 330 -2.00 11.12 22.30
CA THR A 330 -2.82 10.53 21.23
C THR A 330 -2.05 9.51 20.39
N GLY A 331 -0.94 8.96 20.91
CA GLY A 331 -0.17 7.93 20.22
C GLY A 331 -0.98 6.64 19.98
N GLU A 332 -0.59 5.87 18.98
CA GLU A 332 -1.17 4.55 18.71
C GLU A 332 -0.64 3.48 19.68
N SER A 333 -1.14 2.24 19.59
CA SER A 333 -0.62 1.10 20.38
C SER A 333 0.76 0.65 19.84
N HIS A 334 1.78 1.45 20.16
CA HIS A 334 3.17 1.28 19.71
C HIS A 334 4.18 1.73 20.78
N LEU A 335 5.43 1.25 20.69
CA LEU A 335 6.47 1.55 21.68
C LEU A 335 6.94 3.00 21.70
N SER A 336 6.83 3.73 20.59
CA SER A 336 7.11 5.16 20.58
C SER A 336 6.17 5.94 21.51
N HIS A 337 4.90 5.52 21.61
CA HIS A 337 3.94 6.11 22.56
C HIS A 337 4.32 5.81 24.01
N ALA A 338 4.72 4.56 24.30
CA ALA A 338 5.25 4.19 25.61
C ALA A 338 6.53 4.99 25.96
N LEU A 339 7.44 5.16 25.00
CA LEU A 339 8.66 5.95 25.14
C LEU A 339 8.35 7.43 25.45
N ALA A 340 7.42 8.06 24.72
CA ALA A 340 7.00 9.43 24.98
C ALA A 340 6.40 9.60 26.38
N LYS A 341 5.48 8.71 26.80
CA LYS A 341 4.90 8.71 28.14
C LYS A 341 5.96 8.51 29.24
N LEU A 342 6.89 7.58 29.04
CA LEU A 342 7.99 7.33 29.97
C LEU A 342 8.92 8.53 30.07
N HIS A 343 9.27 9.17 28.96
CA HIS A 343 10.08 10.38 28.95
C HIS A 343 9.38 11.49 29.75
N MET A 344 8.12 11.77 29.42
CA MET A 344 7.31 12.81 30.08
C MET A 344 6.93 12.50 31.53
N GLY A 345 6.98 11.23 31.95
CA GLY A 345 6.53 10.81 33.27
C GLY A 345 5.00 10.87 33.44
N THR A 346 4.25 10.71 32.36
CA THR A 346 2.79 10.76 32.33
C THR A 346 2.21 9.36 32.10
N GLU A 347 1.05 9.07 32.70
CA GLU A 347 0.27 7.84 32.46
C GLU A 347 1.09 6.53 32.46
N LEU A 348 1.94 6.35 33.49
CA LEU A 348 2.92 5.25 33.55
C LEU A 348 2.29 3.85 33.48
N GLU A 349 1.08 3.64 34.02
CA GLU A 349 0.36 2.38 33.90
C GLU A 349 0.00 2.05 32.44
N SER A 350 -0.40 3.07 31.66
CA SER A 350 -0.65 2.93 30.23
C SER A 350 0.65 2.65 29.47
N ALA A 351 1.74 3.34 29.83
CA ALA A 351 3.05 3.10 29.24
C ALA A 351 3.54 1.66 29.50
N GLU A 352 3.37 1.15 30.73
CA GLU A 352 3.71 -0.23 31.08
C GLU A 352 2.87 -1.24 30.28
N LYS A 353 1.56 -1.00 30.13
CA LYS A 353 0.68 -1.84 29.31
C LYS A 353 1.15 -1.91 27.84
N LEU A 354 1.40 -0.76 27.22
CA LEU A 354 1.92 -0.67 25.85
C LEU A 354 3.25 -1.39 25.69
N LEU A 355 4.15 -1.22 26.66
CA LEU A 355 5.43 -1.92 26.70
C LEU A 355 5.24 -3.43 26.77
N LEU A 356 4.39 -3.93 27.67
CA LEU A 356 4.12 -5.37 27.82
C LEU A 356 3.46 -5.98 26.57
N GLU A 357 2.54 -5.26 25.92
CA GLU A 357 1.94 -5.65 24.64
C GLU A 357 3.01 -5.82 23.55
N ALA A 358 3.91 -4.84 23.40
CA ALA A 358 4.99 -4.91 22.43
C ALA A 358 6.01 -6.02 22.76
N LEU A 359 6.36 -6.20 24.04
CA LEU A 359 7.23 -7.30 24.47
C LEU A 359 6.64 -8.67 24.11
N SER A 360 5.31 -8.82 24.15
CA SER A 360 4.63 -10.03 23.70
C SER A 360 4.83 -10.24 22.19
N LYS A 361 4.60 -9.21 21.37
CA LYS A 361 4.78 -9.28 19.91
C LYS A 361 6.22 -9.60 19.51
N ILE A 362 7.19 -8.90 20.11
CA ILE A 362 8.63 -9.13 19.89
C ILE A 362 9.04 -10.55 20.31
N SER A 363 8.54 -11.04 21.46
CA SER A 363 8.84 -12.41 21.91
C SER A 363 8.28 -13.48 20.98
N ARG A 364 7.14 -13.21 20.32
CA ARG A 364 6.55 -14.07 19.30
C ARG A 364 7.25 -13.97 17.94
N ARG A 365 8.19 -13.03 17.78
CA ARG A 365 8.89 -12.75 16.52
C ARG A 365 7.87 -12.48 15.39
N GLU A 366 6.87 -11.66 15.72
CA GLU A 366 5.95 -11.13 14.73
C GLU A 366 6.72 -10.38 13.64
N ASP A 367 6.28 -10.48 12.40
CA ASP A 367 6.82 -9.67 11.31
C ASP A 367 6.76 -8.17 11.67
N CYS A 368 7.79 -7.43 11.25
CA CYS A 368 8.03 -6.03 11.65
C CYS A 368 8.33 -5.81 13.16
N ALA A 369 8.66 -6.86 13.93
CA ALA A 369 9.10 -6.70 15.33
C ALA A 369 10.38 -5.87 15.47
N ASP A 370 11.23 -5.84 14.45
CA ASP A 370 12.45 -5.03 14.37
C ASP A 370 12.16 -3.52 14.44
N PHE A 371 11.04 -3.06 13.87
CA PHE A 371 10.65 -1.65 13.96
C PHE A 371 10.31 -1.23 15.39
N ALA A 372 9.66 -2.13 16.15
CA ALA A 372 9.36 -1.91 17.56
C ALA A 372 10.61 -2.11 18.45
N PHE A 373 11.57 -2.92 18.00
CA PHE A 373 12.75 -3.26 18.80
C PHE A 373 13.67 -2.08 19.07
N LEU A 374 13.82 -1.14 18.13
CA LEU A 374 14.67 0.03 18.31
C LEU A 374 14.15 1.00 19.39
N PRO A 375 12.87 1.40 19.39
CA PRO A 375 12.26 2.07 20.54
C PRO A 375 12.41 1.30 21.86
N LEU A 376 12.37 -0.05 21.85
CA LEU A 376 12.58 -0.85 23.06
C LEU A 376 14.00 -0.66 23.63
N LEU A 377 15.02 -0.66 22.76
CA LEU A 377 16.41 -0.44 23.16
C LEU A 377 16.61 0.98 23.71
N TRP A 378 15.94 1.98 23.12
CA TRP A 378 15.94 3.35 23.67
C TRP A 378 15.30 3.38 25.06
N ILE A 379 14.09 2.82 25.22
CA ILE A 379 13.42 2.72 26.52
C ILE A 379 14.33 2.07 27.57
N TRP A 380 15.02 0.98 27.20
CA TRP A 380 15.99 0.34 28.10
C TRP A 380 17.12 1.29 28.49
N LYS A 381 17.76 1.92 27.50
CA LYS A 381 18.94 2.76 27.71
C LYS A 381 18.68 3.96 28.63
N ASP A 382 17.49 4.56 28.54
CA ASP A 382 17.18 5.80 29.27
C ASP A 382 16.27 5.62 30.48
N HIS A 383 15.54 4.50 30.56
CA HIS A 383 14.52 4.31 31.60
C HIS A 383 14.64 2.99 32.39
N ALA A 384 15.54 2.07 32.02
CA ALA A 384 15.66 0.79 32.75
C ALA A 384 15.83 1.00 34.25
N TRP A 385 15.10 0.20 35.03
CA TRP A 385 15.12 0.20 36.50
C TRP A 385 14.61 1.51 37.15
N THR A 386 13.84 2.33 36.42
CA THR A 386 13.29 3.59 36.94
C THR A 386 11.78 3.52 37.21
N LYS A 387 10.96 4.19 36.38
CA LYS A 387 9.54 4.52 36.57
C LYS A 387 8.58 3.31 36.54
N LEU A 388 9.08 2.10 36.25
CA LEU A 388 8.31 0.86 36.14
C LEU A 388 8.84 -0.23 37.08
N SER A 389 8.05 -1.29 37.27
CA SER A 389 8.38 -2.40 38.17
C SER A 389 9.66 -3.16 37.76
N GLU A 390 10.37 -3.72 38.75
CA GLU A 390 11.53 -4.57 38.50
C GLU A 390 11.20 -5.78 37.63
N GLN A 391 9.99 -6.34 37.78
CA GLN A 391 9.51 -7.46 36.97
C GLN A 391 9.41 -7.08 35.49
N THR A 392 8.88 -5.90 35.18
CA THR A 392 8.78 -5.40 33.81
C THR A 392 10.16 -5.21 33.19
N TRP A 393 11.11 -4.64 33.92
CA TRP A 393 12.49 -4.49 33.42
C TRP A 393 13.22 -5.81 33.22
N ARG A 394 13.03 -6.79 34.12
CA ARG A 394 13.52 -8.15 33.91
C ARG A 394 12.94 -8.78 32.65
N ARG A 395 11.65 -8.54 32.37
CA ARG A 395 11.00 -9.00 31.13
C ARG A 395 11.61 -8.32 29.89
N VAL A 396 11.78 -6.99 29.90
CA VAL A 396 12.45 -6.24 28.82
C VAL A 396 13.83 -6.85 28.52
N ARG A 397 14.66 -7.00 29.55
CA ARG A 397 16.00 -7.60 29.41
C ARG A 397 15.94 -9.00 28.79
N SER A 398 15.03 -9.85 29.28
CA SER A 398 14.88 -11.22 28.76
C SER A 398 14.46 -11.24 27.28
N THR A 399 13.59 -10.31 26.87
CA THR A 399 13.15 -10.17 25.48
C THR A 399 14.31 -9.73 24.59
N ILE A 400 15.13 -8.77 25.03
CA ILE A 400 16.30 -8.30 24.26
C ILE A 400 17.31 -9.42 24.05
N LEU A 401 17.65 -10.16 25.12
CA LEU A 401 18.63 -11.26 25.05
C LEU A 401 18.08 -12.51 24.33
N GLY A 402 16.76 -12.67 24.25
CA GLY A 402 16.09 -13.81 23.59
C GLY A 402 15.68 -13.58 22.13
N PHE A 403 15.85 -12.35 21.63
CA PHE A 403 15.47 -11.99 20.26
C PHE A 403 16.38 -12.66 19.22
N ARG A 404 15.85 -12.82 18.01
CA ARG A 404 16.58 -13.32 16.83
C ARG A 404 16.98 -12.13 15.98
N TYR A 405 18.28 -11.90 15.83
CA TYR A 405 18.79 -10.71 15.17
C TYR A 405 19.04 -10.88 13.67
N TRP A 406 19.27 -12.11 13.18
CA TRP A 406 19.53 -12.35 11.76
C TRP A 406 19.37 -13.82 11.33
N PHE A 407 19.59 -14.10 10.04
CA PHE A 407 19.47 -15.43 9.40
C PHE A 407 20.40 -16.51 9.97
N ASP A 408 21.59 -16.11 10.42
CA ASP A 408 22.60 -16.99 11.01
C ASP A 408 22.28 -17.37 12.46
N GLU A 409 21.11 -16.96 12.95
CA GLU A 409 20.54 -17.37 14.22
C GLU A 409 19.31 -18.27 13.98
N PRO A 410 19.16 -19.37 14.74
CA PRO A 410 18.01 -20.27 14.61
C PRO A 410 16.66 -19.58 14.77
N GLY A 411 15.76 -19.80 13.81
CA GLY A 411 14.38 -19.37 13.93
C GLY A 411 13.43 -20.11 13.02
N ASN A 412 12.16 -19.98 13.34
CA ASN A 412 11.03 -20.59 12.66
C ASN A 412 9.90 -19.57 12.46
N ASP A 413 10.27 -18.29 12.50
CA ASP A 413 9.42 -17.13 12.33
C ASP A 413 9.28 -16.73 10.85
N ALA A 414 8.34 -15.82 10.59
CA ALA A 414 8.09 -15.22 9.28
C ALA A 414 8.57 -13.76 9.22
N MET A 415 9.59 -13.36 10.00
CA MET A 415 10.09 -11.99 9.93
C MET A 415 10.75 -11.70 8.56
N TRP A 416 10.53 -10.50 8.04
CA TRP A 416 11.12 -10.02 6.79
C TRP A 416 12.50 -9.39 7.04
N PHE A 417 13.57 -10.03 6.58
CA PHE A 417 14.95 -9.59 6.87
C PHE A 417 15.64 -8.81 5.75
N TRP A 418 15.14 -8.85 4.51
CA TRP A 418 15.98 -8.60 3.31
C TRP A 418 15.73 -7.29 2.57
N SER A 419 14.68 -6.53 2.88
CA SER A 419 14.58 -5.16 2.34
C SER A 419 15.57 -4.24 3.04
N GLU A 420 15.85 -3.10 2.40
CA GLU A 420 16.78 -2.08 2.88
C GLU A 420 16.46 -1.62 4.32
N ASN A 421 15.22 -1.20 4.57
CA ASN A 421 14.75 -0.70 5.87
C ASN A 421 14.81 -1.76 6.98
N HIS A 422 14.40 -3.00 6.71
CA HIS A 422 14.48 -4.10 7.66
C HIS A 422 15.95 -4.46 7.95
N THR A 423 16.79 -4.49 6.92
CA THR A 423 18.23 -4.76 7.09
C THR A 423 18.86 -3.72 8.04
N LEU A 424 18.55 -2.43 7.85
CA LEU A 424 18.93 -1.37 8.78
C LEU A 424 18.46 -1.66 10.21
N CYS A 425 17.17 -1.93 10.39
CA CYS A 425 16.57 -2.10 11.71
C CYS A 425 17.14 -3.31 12.47
N PHE A 426 17.33 -4.45 11.80
CA PHE A 426 17.94 -5.64 12.39
C PHE A 426 19.41 -5.41 12.75
N HIS A 427 20.20 -4.80 11.87
CA HIS A 427 21.62 -4.56 12.12
C HIS A 427 21.84 -3.51 13.21
N ALA A 428 21.04 -2.44 13.21
CA ALA A 428 21.02 -1.45 14.28
C ALA A 428 20.65 -2.08 15.62
N SER A 429 19.62 -2.93 15.64
CA SER A 429 19.20 -3.66 16.84
C SER A 429 20.31 -4.57 17.37
N GLN A 430 20.98 -5.34 16.50
CA GLN A 430 22.06 -6.24 16.88
C GLN A 430 23.25 -5.49 17.49
N TYR A 431 23.67 -4.41 16.82
CA TYR A 431 24.78 -3.57 17.26
C TYR A 431 24.50 -2.88 18.61
N LEU A 432 23.33 -2.26 18.75
CA LEU A 432 22.93 -1.54 19.96
C LEU A 432 22.71 -2.50 21.14
N ALA A 433 22.02 -3.62 20.92
CA ALA A 433 21.82 -4.61 21.97
C ALA A 433 23.15 -5.22 22.45
N GLY A 434 24.04 -5.60 21.53
CA GLY A 434 25.38 -6.10 21.87
C GLY A 434 26.22 -5.08 22.65
N THR A 435 26.05 -3.79 22.35
CA THR A 435 26.69 -2.68 23.08
C THR A 435 26.15 -2.55 24.51
N MET A 436 24.84 -2.68 24.69
CA MET A 436 24.19 -2.52 26.00
C MET A 436 24.44 -3.70 26.95
N PHE A 437 24.71 -4.89 26.40
CA PHE A 437 24.86 -6.15 27.14
C PHE A 437 26.13 -6.91 26.77
N PRO A 438 27.33 -6.30 26.88
CA PRO A 438 28.55 -6.84 26.29
C PRO A 438 28.93 -8.24 26.82
N ASP A 439 28.70 -8.49 28.10
CA ASP A 439 29.14 -9.71 28.77
C ASP A 439 28.02 -10.77 28.88
N ASP A 440 26.81 -10.47 28.40
CA ASP A 440 25.66 -11.36 28.47
C ASP A 440 25.59 -12.33 27.30
N LEU A 441 24.95 -13.47 27.54
CA LEU A 441 24.64 -14.46 26.52
C LEU A 441 23.35 -14.12 25.78
N PHE A 442 23.44 -14.00 24.46
CA PHE A 442 22.30 -13.88 23.56
C PHE A 442 21.78 -15.28 23.25
N LEU A 443 20.58 -15.59 23.72
CA LEU A 443 20.07 -16.96 23.82
C LEU A 443 19.84 -17.60 22.45
N CYS A 444 19.43 -16.82 21.45
CA CYS A 444 19.14 -17.33 20.13
C CYS A 444 20.41 -17.80 19.40
N SER A 445 21.48 -17.00 19.46
CA SER A 445 22.74 -17.28 18.76
C SER A 445 23.78 -18.03 19.58
N GLY A 446 23.63 -18.04 20.92
CA GLY A 446 24.66 -18.52 21.84
C GLY A 446 25.90 -17.62 21.91
N ARG A 447 25.85 -16.40 21.35
CA ARG A 447 26.98 -15.45 21.32
C ARG A 447 26.98 -14.56 22.57
N GLN A 448 28.17 -14.10 22.95
CA GLN A 448 28.29 -12.99 23.90
C GLN A 448 27.96 -11.66 23.22
N GLY A 449 27.49 -10.67 23.99
CA GLY A 449 27.12 -9.35 23.46
C GLY A 449 28.24 -8.62 22.73
N GLN A 450 29.50 -8.75 23.16
CA GLN A 450 30.65 -8.19 22.44
C GLN A 450 30.73 -8.71 20.98
N LEU A 451 30.47 -9.99 20.77
CA LEU A 451 30.44 -10.58 19.42
C LEU A 451 29.20 -10.12 18.64
N GLN A 452 28.04 -9.98 19.30
CA GLN A 452 26.86 -9.39 18.64
C GLN A 452 27.11 -7.95 18.20
N LYS A 453 27.75 -7.13 19.05
CA LYS A 453 28.15 -5.76 18.70
C LYS A 453 29.04 -5.77 17.46
N GLN A 454 30.09 -6.60 17.45
CA GLN A 454 31.04 -6.67 16.34
C GLN A 454 30.33 -7.04 15.03
N ILE A 455 29.52 -8.10 15.04
CA ILE A 455 28.81 -8.57 13.84
C ILE A 455 27.82 -7.50 13.35
N GLY A 456 27.03 -6.91 14.27
CA GLY A 456 26.10 -5.84 13.93
C GLY A 456 26.79 -4.62 13.32
N TYR A 457 27.95 -4.23 13.86
CA TYR A 457 28.77 -3.15 13.32
C TYR A 457 29.26 -3.44 11.90
N GLU A 458 29.85 -4.62 11.65
CA GLU A 458 30.32 -5.01 10.31
C GLU A 458 29.20 -5.04 9.27
N ARG A 459 27.99 -5.44 9.67
CA ARG A 459 26.80 -5.46 8.82
C ARG A 459 26.25 -4.05 8.56
N LEU A 460 26.21 -3.19 9.58
CA LEU A 460 25.85 -1.77 9.43
C LEU A 460 26.76 -1.06 8.43
N LEU A 461 28.08 -1.30 8.50
CA LEU A 461 29.02 -0.67 7.56
C LEU A 461 28.68 -1.02 6.10
N LYS A 462 28.35 -2.29 5.81
CA LYS A 462 27.92 -2.73 4.47
C LYS A 462 26.62 -2.07 4.04
N TRP A 463 25.66 -1.95 4.96
CA TRP A 463 24.40 -1.27 4.68
C TRP A 463 24.63 0.21 4.34
N PHE A 464 25.40 0.93 5.16
CA PHE A 464 25.72 2.33 4.90
C PHE A 464 26.48 2.51 3.57
N GLU A 465 27.48 1.67 3.29
CA GLU A 465 28.24 1.72 2.02
C GLU A 465 27.32 1.57 0.80
N THR A 466 26.31 0.70 0.87
CA THR A 466 25.34 0.54 -0.21
C THR A 466 24.44 1.77 -0.33
N VAL A 467 23.84 2.25 0.77
CA VAL A 467 22.87 3.36 0.71
C VAL A 467 23.54 4.70 0.37
N GLU A 468 24.79 4.92 0.80
CA GLU A 468 25.56 6.10 0.40
C GLU A 468 25.91 6.08 -1.10
N ARG A 469 26.13 4.90 -1.68
CA ARG A 469 26.43 4.73 -3.10
C ARG A 469 25.18 4.85 -3.97
N ASP A 470 24.11 4.14 -3.59
CA ASP A 470 22.94 3.93 -4.45
C ASP A 470 21.75 4.84 -4.09
N GLY A 471 21.74 5.45 -2.90
CA GLY A 471 20.54 6.03 -2.30
C GLY A 471 19.56 4.95 -1.82
N LEU A 472 18.37 5.38 -1.37
CA LEU A 472 17.35 4.46 -0.84
C LEU A 472 16.60 3.74 -1.95
N ALA A 473 16.41 2.42 -1.85
CA ALA A 473 15.72 1.62 -2.86
C ALA A 473 14.24 1.99 -3.02
N GLU A 474 13.59 2.43 -1.93
CA GLU A 474 12.19 2.85 -1.88
C GLU A 474 12.10 4.39 -1.80
N TRP A 475 12.57 5.06 -2.86
CA TRP A 475 12.66 6.53 -2.91
C TRP A 475 11.37 7.25 -2.52
N ASN A 476 11.51 8.38 -1.81
CA ASN A 476 10.43 9.27 -1.35
C ASN A 476 9.21 8.54 -0.74
N SER A 477 9.38 7.35 -0.18
CA SER A 477 8.25 6.49 0.21
C SER A 477 7.58 7.02 1.47
N ILE A 478 6.27 7.30 1.38
CA ILE A 478 5.44 7.71 2.52
C ILE A 478 5.53 6.72 3.70
N PRO A 479 5.35 5.40 3.50
CA PRO A 479 5.43 4.44 4.59
C PRO A 479 6.86 4.09 5.03
N TYR A 480 7.89 4.17 4.16
CA TYR A 480 9.20 3.60 4.47
C TYR A 480 10.27 4.60 4.92
N TYR A 481 10.22 5.88 4.52
CA TYR A 481 11.11 6.90 5.11
C TYR A 481 10.96 6.99 6.63
N PRO A 482 9.74 6.94 7.22
CA PRO A 482 9.59 6.83 8.66
C PRO A 482 10.30 5.62 9.26
N ILE A 483 10.29 4.46 8.59
CA ILE A 483 10.99 3.27 9.08
C ILE A 483 12.51 3.48 9.06
N ASP A 484 13.06 4.05 7.98
CA ASP A 484 14.49 4.38 7.91
C ASP A 484 14.88 5.37 9.02
N PHE A 485 14.03 6.37 9.31
CA PHE A 485 14.24 7.29 10.42
C PHE A 485 14.23 6.62 11.79
N ILE A 486 13.45 5.57 12.02
CA ILE A 486 13.49 4.80 13.29
C ILE A 486 14.91 4.23 13.49
N GLY A 487 15.45 3.57 12.45
CA GLY A 487 16.81 3.02 12.42
C GLY A 487 17.89 4.08 12.65
N LEU A 488 17.90 5.10 11.80
CA LEU A 488 18.93 6.14 11.79
C LEU A 488 18.90 6.99 13.07
N THR A 489 17.72 7.36 13.58
CA THR A 489 17.60 8.16 14.80
C THR A 489 18.05 7.37 16.02
N ALA A 490 17.73 6.06 16.09
CA ALA A 490 18.22 5.21 17.17
C ALA A 490 19.75 5.11 17.15
N LEU A 491 20.36 4.93 15.98
CA LEU A 491 21.82 4.91 15.84
C LEU A 491 22.45 6.24 16.19
N TYR A 492 21.94 7.35 15.66
CA TYR A 492 22.39 8.71 15.99
C TYR A 492 22.42 8.97 17.49
N HIS A 493 21.33 8.63 18.19
CA HIS A 493 21.19 8.91 19.61
C HIS A 493 21.93 7.92 20.53
N LEU A 494 21.93 6.62 20.19
CA LEU A 494 22.34 5.56 21.11
C LEU A 494 23.73 4.98 20.81
N ALA A 495 24.27 5.16 19.61
CA ALA A 495 25.54 4.53 19.22
C ALA A 495 26.75 5.15 19.95
N PRO A 496 27.62 4.34 20.57
CA PRO A 496 28.85 4.86 21.16
C PRO A 496 29.91 5.23 20.12
N ASP A 497 29.95 4.55 18.97
CA ASP A 497 30.95 4.74 17.93
C ASP A 497 30.59 5.96 17.06
N ALA A 498 31.55 6.89 16.89
CA ALA A 498 31.29 8.20 16.28
C ALA A 498 30.98 8.11 14.79
N ASP A 499 31.65 7.23 14.06
CA ASP A 499 31.42 6.99 12.64
C ASP A 499 29.97 6.53 12.36
N ILE A 500 29.40 5.70 13.22
CA ILE A 500 27.99 5.27 13.11
C ILE A 500 27.05 6.45 13.33
N ARG A 501 27.31 7.32 14.33
CA ARG A 501 26.49 8.51 14.57
C ARG A 501 26.57 9.50 13.41
N ASP A 502 27.78 9.81 12.95
CA ASP A 502 28.04 10.80 11.91
C ASP A 502 27.42 10.37 10.57
N ARG A 503 27.53 9.08 10.21
CA ARG A 503 26.89 8.53 8.99
C ARG A 503 25.36 8.50 9.11
N SER A 504 24.84 8.20 10.30
CA SER A 504 23.40 8.24 10.55
C SER A 504 22.85 9.66 10.40
N GLU A 505 23.53 10.65 10.99
CA GLU A 505 23.16 12.07 10.87
C GLU A 505 23.22 12.53 9.40
N ALA A 506 24.28 12.18 8.67
CA ALA A 506 24.41 12.53 7.26
C ALA A 506 23.28 11.94 6.39
N LEU A 507 22.88 10.69 6.64
CA LEU A 507 21.73 10.10 5.94
C LEU A 507 20.41 10.74 6.36
N MET A 508 20.21 11.07 7.64
CA MET A 508 19.03 11.83 8.07
C MET A 508 18.95 13.19 7.37
N HIS A 509 20.08 13.92 7.26
CA HIS A 509 20.16 15.17 6.50
C HIS A 509 19.75 14.97 5.03
N SER A 510 20.25 13.91 4.39
CA SER A 510 19.90 13.55 3.01
C SER A 510 18.41 13.27 2.86
N ILE A 511 17.80 12.50 3.77
CA ILE A 511 16.36 12.21 3.73
C ILE A 511 15.54 13.49 3.92
N PHE A 512 15.89 14.37 4.86
CA PHE A 512 15.20 15.65 5.01
C PHE A 512 15.38 16.55 3.78
N GLN A 513 16.54 16.54 3.12
CA GLN A 513 16.74 17.25 1.85
C GLN A 513 15.81 16.72 0.75
N MET A 514 15.70 15.40 0.59
CA MET A 514 14.80 14.77 -0.37
C MET A 514 13.33 15.06 -0.05
N MET A 515 12.93 14.98 1.21
CA MET A 515 11.58 15.37 1.63
C MET A 515 11.28 16.86 1.35
N ALA A 516 12.26 17.76 1.53
CA ALA A 516 12.09 19.19 1.24
C ALA A 516 11.85 19.45 -0.25
N LEU A 517 12.53 18.70 -1.10
CA LEU A 517 12.31 18.71 -2.55
C LEU A 517 10.91 18.17 -2.86
N HIS A 518 10.51 17.09 -2.19
CA HIS A 518 9.29 16.32 -2.44
C HIS A 518 8.16 16.59 -1.43
N THR A 519 7.89 17.87 -1.16
CA THR A 519 6.76 18.31 -0.33
C THR A 519 6.07 19.52 -0.95
N GLN A 520 4.76 19.64 -0.80
CA GLN A 520 4.02 20.85 -1.16
C GLN A 520 3.00 21.16 -0.06
N SER A 521 3.01 22.39 0.47
CA SER A 521 2.14 22.81 1.59
C SER A 521 2.22 21.91 2.83
N GLY A 522 3.41 21.36 3.14
CA GLY A 522 3.62 20.51 4.30
C GLY A 522 3.12 19.07 4.14
N LEU A 523 2.89 18.63 2.91
CA LEU A 523 2.42 17.28 2.57
C LEU A 523 3.43 16.57 1.68
N PRO A 524 3.69 15.27 1.92
CA PRO A 524 4.57 14.48 1.05
C PRO A 524 3.99 14.42 -0.37
N ALA A 525 4.86 14.65 -1.35
CA ALA A 525 4.49 14.79 -2.75
C ALA A 525 5.53 14.13 -3.65
N GLY A 526 5.25 14.07 -4.94
CA GLY A 526 6.20 13.58 -5.93
C GLY A 526 6.18 12.06 -6.11
N THR A 527 7.11 11.56 -6.92
CA THR A 527 7.20 10.14 -7.26
C THR A 527 7.78 9.32 -6.13
N MET A 528 7.37 8.06 -6.04
CA MET A 528 7.67 7.19 -4.91
C MET A 528 8.04 5.79 -5.40
N GLY A 529 9.07 5.19 -4.81
CA GLY A 529 9.42 3.80 -5.06
C GLY A 529 8.34 2.87 -4.50
N ARG A 530 7.71 3.27 -3.40
CA ARG A 530 6.66 2.47 -2.77
C ARG A 530 5.58 3.33 -2.13
N CYS A 531 4.32 3.04 -2.46
CA CYS A 531 3.15 3.68 -1.88
C CYS A 531 1.97 2.70 -1.77
N TYR A 532 0.99 3.04 -0.93
CA TYR A 532 -0.29 2.36 -0.85
C TYR A 532 -1.45 3.35 -0.98
N ASP A 533 -2.61 2.88 -1.45
CA ASP A 533 -3.81 3.69 -1.68
C ASP A 533 -4.18 4.44 -0.40
N LYS A 534 -4.14 3.71 0.72
CA LYS A 534 -4.41 4.23 2.06
C LYS A 534 -3.51 5.42 2.45
N ASP A 535 -2.28 5.49 1.95
CA ASP A 535 -1.30 6.52 2.29
C ASP A 535 -1.47 7.74 1.37
N ILE A 536 -1.58 7.51 0.04
CA ILE A 536 -1.64 8.59 -0.96
C ILE A 536 -2.95 9.38 -0.89
N PHE A 537 -4.06 8.73 -0.53
CA PHE A 537 -5.35 9.38 -0.34
C PHE A 537 -5.45 10.14 0.99
N ALA A 538 -4.74 9.70 2.03
CA ALA A 538 -4.77 10.29 3.37
C ALA A 538 -3.44 10.99 3.72
N GLY A 539 -2.87 11.74 2.76
CA GLY A 539 -1.59 12.45 2.93
C GLY A 539 -1.44 13.22 4.25
N PRO A 540 -2.45 14.02 4.70
CA PRO A 540 -2.39 14.72 5.99
C PRO A 540 -2.30 13.81 7.22
N ALA A 541 -2.75 12.57 7.13
CA ALA A 541 -2.67 11.59 8.22
C ALA A 541 -1.33 10.82 8.25
N SER A 542 -0.44 11.06 7.27
CA SER A 542 0.86 10.37 7.18
C SER A 542 1.88 10.94 8.15
N GLU A 543 2.81 10.10 8.61
CA GLU A 543 3.90 10.54 9.47
C GLU A 543 4.87 11.52 8.77
N LEU A 544 5.01 11.43 7.44
CA LEU A 544 5.80 12.41 6.69
C LEU A 544 5.20 13.83 6.76
N ALA A 545 3.87 13.97 6.85
CA ALA A 545 3.25 15.28 7.09
C ALA A 545 3.60 15.84 8.50
N THR A 546 3.69 14.96 9.51
CA THR A 546 4.20 15.32 10.85
C THR A 546 5.66 15.77 10.78
N LEU A 547 6.51 15.06 10.03
CA LEU A 547 7.92 15.41 9.87
C LEU A 547 8.13 16.69 9.05
N CYS A 548 7.26 16.98 8.07
CA CYS A 548 7.24 18.29 7.39
C CYS A 548 6.99 19.41 8.39
N HIS A 549 6.01 19.24 9.30
CA HIS A 549 5.74 20.22 10.34
C HIS A 549 6.97 20.37 11.25
N PHE A 550 7.53 19.28 11.77
CA PHE A 550 8.74 19.32 12.60
C PHE A 550 9.89 20.13 11.95
N ALA A 551 10.18 19.87 10.67
CA ALA A 551 11.31 20.49 9.98
C ALA A 551 11.06 21.94 9.53
N TRP A 552 9.90 22.23 8.92
CA TRP A 552 9.67 23.50 8.21
C TRP A 552 8.46 24.28 8.71
N GLY A 553 7.76 23.80 9.75
CA GLY A 553 6.59 24.45 10.34
C GLY A 553 5.28 24.19 9.62
N ASN A 554 5.32 23.78 8.34
CA ASN A 554 4.14 23.42 7.57
C ASN A 554 3.90 21.91 7.62
N GLY A 555 2.68 21.50 7.91
CA GLY A 555 2.28 20.09 7.93
C GLY A 555 1.17 19.85 8.94
N PHE A 556 0.95 18.58 9.26
CA PHE A 556 -0.13 18.14 10.12
C PHE A 556 0.42 17.32 11.27
N VAL A 557 -0.13 17.51 12.47
CA VAL A 557 0.20 16.67 13.62
C VAL A 557 -0.86 15.59 13.70
N SER A 558 -0.45 14.34 13.49
CA SER A 558 -1.38 13.20 13.50
C SER A 558 -1.05 12.21 14.64
N SER A 559 -2.00 11.33 14.98
CA SER A 559 -1.74 10.16 15.84
C SER A 559 -0.86 9.13 15.10
N GLY A 560 -0.15 8.25 15.82
CA GLY A 560 0.63 7.18 15.17
C GLY A 560 2.04 7.59 14.74
N ASN A 561 2.65 8.52 15.47
CA ASN A 561 4.01 9.02 15.26
C ASN A 561 5.05 8.04 15.84
N PHE A 562 5.81 7.36 14.98
CA PHE A 562 6.89 6.45 15.36
C PHE A 562 8.25 7.14 15.32
N ALA A 563 8.77 7.38 14.11
CA ALA A 563 10.04 8.06 13.89
C ALA A 563 10.04 9.51 14.38
N SER A 564 8.96 10.22 14.12
CA SER A 564 8.81 11.63 14.51
C SER A 564 8.89 11.80 16.04
N THR A 565 8.34 10.86 16.81
CA THR A 565 8.52 10.84 18.28
C THR A 565 9.99 10.68 18.67
N MET A 566 10.70 9.74 18.04
CA MET A 566 12.12 9.49 18.30
C MET A 566 12.98 10.72 17.92
N ILE A 567 12.72 11.34 16.78
CA ILE A 567 13.42 12.56 16.36
C ILE A 567 13.15 13.71 17.33
N ALA A 568 11.91 13.84 17.81
CA ALA A 568 11.55 14.86 18.77
C ALA A 568 12.24 14.65 20.15
N LEU A 569 12.54 13.40 20.52
CA LEU A 569 13.26 13.06 21.75
C LEU A 569 14.79 13.22 21.64
N SER A 570 15.37 13.13 20.44
CA SER A 570 16.79 13.39 20.23
C SER A 570 17.09 14.90 20.17
N ASP A 571 18.37 15.25 20.07
CA ASP A 571 18.87 16.60 19.83
C ASP A 571 19.02 16.92 18.32
N TYR A 572 18.58 16.04 17.43
CA TYR A 572 18.71 16.20 15.99
C TYR A 572 18.00 17.46 15.49
N THR A 573 18.65 18.18 14.56
CA THR A 573 18.14 19.38 13.91
C THR A 573 18.23 19.22 12.39
N PRO A 574 17.12 19.37 11.62
CA PRO A 574 17.17 19.32 10.16
C PRO A 574 18.04 20.45 9.57
N PRO A 575 18.70 20.25 8.41
CA PRO A 575 19.56 21.28 7.83
C PRO A 575 18.76 22.53 7.43
N GLU A 576 19.23 23.71 7.83
CA GLU A 576 18.50 24.98 7.70
C GLU A 576 18.17 25.31 6.23
N GLU A 577 19.10 25.00 5.32
CA GLU A 577 18.99 25.24 3.88
C GLU A 577 17.79 24.52 3.23
N THR A 578 17.32 23.41 3.82
CA THR A 578 16.19 22.66 3.29
C THR A 578 14.88 23.46 3.31
N SER A 579 14.78 24.47 4.17
CA SER A 579 13.62 25.38 4.22
C SER A 579 13.35 26.06 2.88
N ALA A 580 14.40 26.42 2.14
CA ALA A 580 14.28 27.07 0.83
C ALA A 580 13.76 26.12 -0.27
N TYR A 581 13.92 24.81 -0.07
CA TYR A 581 13.42 23.79 -0.99
C TYR A 581 11.99 23.40 -0.66
N ALA A 582 11.68 23.26 0.63
CA ALA A 582 10.34 22.99 1.12
C ALA A 582 9.37 24.13 0.77
N LEU A 583 9.81 25.37 0.95
CA LEU A 583 9.03 26.59 0.72
C LEU A 583 9.66 27.44 -0.39
N VAL A 584 9.46 27.03 -1.63
CA VAL A 584 9.94 27.78 -2.80
C VAL A 584 9.34 29.17 -2.81
N ALA A 585 10.18 30.20 -2.89
CA ALA A 585 9.75 31.59 -2.87
C ALA A 585 8.87 31.95 -4.09
N GLN A 586 7.96 32.90 -3.88
CA GLN A 586 7.19 33.52 -4.97
C GLN A 586 8.14 34.12 -6.03
N GLY A 587 7.79 33.97 -7.29
CA GLY A 587 8.54 34.37 -8.48
C GLY A 587 9.64 33.40 -8.90
N ARG A 588 9.80 32.26 -8.21
CA ARG A 588 10.86 31.28 -8.45
C ARG A 588 10.32 29.89 -8.80
N ALA A 589 11.15 29.15 -9.53
CA ALA A 589 10.99 27.72 -9.75
C ALA A 589 12.26 26.97 -9.36
N LEU A 590 12.07 25.87 -8.65
CA LEU A 590 13.07 24.88 -8.31
C LEU A 590 13.00 23.74 -9.31
N GLU A 591 14.15 23.38 -9.88
CA GLU A 591 14.34 22.18 -10.69
C GLU A 591 15.40 21.29 -10.05
N THR A 592 15.12 20.00 -9.93
CA THR A 592 16.14 19.04 -9.51
C THR A 592 16.08 17.74 -10.30
N SER A 593 17.22 17.07 -10.34
CA SER A 593 17.34 15.71 -10.85
C SER A 593 18.38 14.93 -10.06
N TYR A 594 18.10 13.67 -9.73
CA TYR A 594 18.99 12.76 -8.99
C TYR A 594 18.49 11.33 -9.07
N THR A 595 19.27 10.38 -8.58
CA THR A 595 18.94 8.95 -8.65
C THR A 595 18.81 8.33 -7.27
N GLN A 596 17.97 7.32 -7.14
CA GLN A 596 17.89 6.51 -5.92
C GLN A 596 17.71 5.03 -6.28
N GLY A 597 18.18 4.16 -5.40
CA GLY A 597 18.14 2.72 -5.55
C GLY A 597 19.23 2.18 -6.47
N HIS A 598 19.46 0.86 -6.35
CA HIS A 598 20.52 0.16 -7.06
C HIS A 598 20.50 0.42 -8.57
N GLU A 599 21.69 0.58 -9.17
CA GLU A 599 21.87 0.89 -10.60
C GLU A 599 21.06 2.10 -11.08
N HIS A 600 20.82 3.07 -10.19
CA HIS A 600 20.05 4.28 -10.49
C HIS A 600 18.60 3.97 -10.91
N ALA A 601 17.97 3.00 -10.26
CA ALA A 601 16.63 2.52 -10.61
C ALA A 601 15.59 3.65 -10.65
N GLY A 602 15.59 4.56 -9.67
CA GLY A 602 14.73 5.73 -9.64
C GLY A 602 15.45 6.97 -10.17
N LYS A 603 15.23 7.35 -11.43
CA LYS A 603 15.78 8.59 -12.03
C LYS A 603 14.79 9.74 -11.85
N LEU A 604 14.92 10.48 -10.77
CA LEU A 604 13.92 11.46 -10.33
C LEU A 604 14.13 12.81 -11.02
N LYS A 605 13.04 13.38 -11.52
CA LYS A 605 12.96 14.76 -11.99
C LYS A 605 11.86 15.49 -11.23
N LEU A 606 12.11 16.76 -10.93
CA LEU A 606 11.18 17.62 -10.22
C LEU A 606 11.20 19.02 -10.82
N TYR A 607 10.00 19.59 -10.97
CA TYR A 607 9.78 21.01 -11.18
C TYR A 607 8.80 21.49 -10.11
N LYS A 608 9.20 22.50 -9.33
CA LYS A 608 8.43 22.99 -8.19
C LYS A 608 8.41 24.51 -8.16
N THR A 609 7.25 25.06 -7.88
CA THR A 609 7.02 26.49 -7.62
C THR A 609 6.29 26.63 -6.28
N ALA A 610 6.05 27.86 -5.85
CA ALA A 610 5.22 28.11 -4.68
C ALA A 610 3.77 27.57 -4.84
N ASP A 611 3.31 27.37 -6.08
CA ASP A 611 1.90 27.07 -6.36
C ASP A 611 1.64 25.66 -6.88
N ALA A 612 2.64 25.05 -7.51
CA ALA A 612 2.52 23.74 -8.16
C ALA A 612 3.85 22.98 -8.16
N GLN A 613 3.74 21.65 -8.06
CA GLN A 613 4.84 20.71 -8.20
C GLN A 613 4.48 19.65 -9.25
N LEU A 614 5.43 19.31 -10.13
CA LEU A 614 5.40 18.14 -11.02
C LEU A 614 6.66 17.30 -10.80
N SER A 615 6.48 16.03 -10.48
CA SER A 615 7.57 15.06 -10.34
C SER A 615 7.34 13.85 -11.23
N THR A 616 8.41 13.36 -11.86
CA THR A 616 8.40 12.17 -12.72
C THR A 616 9.63 11.31 -12.45
N VAL A 617 9.48 9.99 -12.41
CA VAL A 617 10.61 9.04 -12.46
C VAL A 617 10.82 8.65 -13.92
N ALA A 618 11.97 9.01 -14.45
CA ALA A 618 12.28 8.84 -15.86
C ALA A 618 12.69 7.40 -16.16
N ASP A 619 12.05 6.78 -17.16
CA ASP A 619 12.41 5.46 -17.69
C ASP A 619 12.55 4.35 -16.63
N HIS A 620 11.58 4.25 -15.73
CA HIS A 620 11.59 3.23 -14.69
C HIS A 620 11.02 1.91 -15.19
N LYS A 621 11.91 1.00 -15.64
CA LYS A 621 11.56 -0.37 -16.06
C LYS A 621 10.38 -0.43 -17.04
N THR A 622 10.36 0.50 -18.00
CA THR A 622 9.35 0.63 -19.05
C THR A 622 8.90 -0.73 -19.60
N GLY A 623 7.59 -0.98 -19.60
CA GLY A 623 6.98 -2.20 -20.16
C GLY A 623 7.00 -3.44 -19.28
N GLN A 624 7.64 -3.38 -18.11
CA GLN A 624 7.61 -4.47 -17.14
C GLN A 624 6.37 -4.37 -16.25
N HIS A 625 5.95 -5.51 -15.71
CA HIS A 625 4.97 -5.54 -14.64
C HIS A 625 5.48 -4.74 -13.44
N GLY A 626 4.66 -3.83 -12.92
CA GLY A 626 5.05 -2.99 -11.79
C GLY A 626 4.90 -3.71 -10.45
N HIS A 627 5.09 -2.94 -9.37
CA HIS A 627 4.79 -3.36 -8.00
C HIS A 627 3.99 -2.27 -7.30
N GLN A 628 4.63 -1.27 -6.70
CA GLN A 628 3.94 -0.21 -5.94
C GLN A 628 4.53 1.18 -6.21
N GLN A 629 5.11 1.36 -7.40
CA GLN A 629 5.77 2.61 -7.79
C GLN A 629 4.77 3.69 -8.22
N HIS A 630 5.00 4.91 -7.76
CA HIS A 630 4.25 6.11 -8.12
C HIS A 630 5.05 6.91 -9.14
N VAL A 631 4.62 6.89 -10.42
CA VAL A 631 5.51 7.26 -11.55
C VAL A 631 5.49 8.75 -11.92
N GLN A 632 4.33 9.39 -11.83
CA GLN A 632 4.20 10.83 -12.06
C GLN A 632 3.17 11.42 -11.09
N ASP A 633 3.52 12.54 -10.48
CA ASP A 633 2.72 13.18 -9.44
C ASP A 633 2.67 14.69 -9.66
N VAL A 634 1.48 15.26 -9.51
CA VAL A 634 1.25 16.70 -9.48
C VAL A 634 0.58 17.08 -8.16
N MET A 635 1.11 18.11 -7.51
CA MET A 635 0.50 18.68 -6.32
C MET A 635 0.37 20.19 -6.44
N LEU A 636 -0.84 20.71 -6.22
CA LEU A 636 -1.13 22.15 -6.21
C LEU A 636 -1.25 22.67 -4.78
N THR A 637 -0.88 23.93 -4.57
CA THR A 637 -0.97 24.61 -3.27
C THR A 637 -2.39 25.06 -2.98
N GLY A 638 -2.79 25.02 -1.70
CA GLY A 638 -4.00 25.66 -1.21
C GLY A 638 -5.12 24.71 -0.78
N ASN A 639 -5.00 23.42 -1.11
CA ASN A 639 -5.88 22.38 -0.55
C ASN A 639 -5.09 21.06 -0.39
N PRO A 640 -5.16 20.39 0.78
CA PRO A 640 -4.42 19.14 1.02
C PRO A 640 -4.78 17.99 0.07
N TYR A 641 -5.95 18.04 -0.56
CA TYR A 641 -6.41 17.02 -1.50
C TYR A 641 -6.09 17.36 -2.95
N ALA A 642 -5.44 18.48 -3.25
CA ALA A 642 -5.12 18.91 -4.62
C ALA A 642 -3.92 18.15 -5.22
N ARG A 643 -4.00 16.82 -5.16
CA ARG A 643 -3.00 15.88 -5.66
C ARG A 643 -3.57 15.10 -6.84
N PHE A 644 -2.80 15.02 -7.91
CA PHE A 644 -3.19 14.42 -9.18
C PHE A 644 -2.10 13.45 -9.63
N TRP A 645 -2.49 12.29 -10.16
CA TRP A 645 -1.53 11.32 -10.70
C TRP A 645 -2.20 10.40 -11.70
N ILE A 646 -1.37 9.77 -12.54
CA ILE A 646 -1.80 8.86 -13.58
C ILE A 646 -1.15 7.49 -13.33
N ASN A 647 -1.94 6.42 -13.43
CA ASN A 647 -1.43 5.06 -13.41
C ASN A 647 -2.21 4.12 -14.37
N HIS A 648 -1.61 2.97 -14.63
CA HIS A 648 -2.28 1.81 -15.21
C HIS A 648 -2.70 0.87 -14.06
N PRO A 649 -3.98 0.53 -13.88
CA PRO A 649 -4.42 -0.33 -12.78
C PRO A 649 -3.69 -1.68 -12.79
N GLY A 650 -3.23 -2.13 -11.62
CA GLY A 650 -2.67 -3.48 -11.43
C GLY A 650 -3.74 -4.57 -11.37
N GLU A 651 -4.92 -4.19 -10.91
CA GLU A 651 -6.13 -5.01 -10.86
C GLU A 651 -7.35 -4.11 -11.11
N THR A 652 -8.49 -4.70 -11.47
CA THR A 652 -9.75 -3.96 -11.67
C THR A 652 -10.61 -3.90 -10.41
N GLN A 653 -10.25 -4.68 -9.37
CA GLN A 653 -10.91 -4.66 -8.08
C GLN A 653 -10.54 -3.38 -7.31
N VAL A 654 -11.53 -2.52 -7.12
CA VAL A 654 -11.39 -1.32 -6.29
C VAL A 654 -11.20 -1.73 -4.83
N TRP A 655 -10.19 -1.14 -4.17
CA TRP A 655 -9.77 -1.50 -2.81
C TRP A 655 -9.37 -2.98 -2.66
N GLY A 656 -8.86 -3.61 -3.72
CA GLY A 656 -8.28 -4.93 -3.65
C GLY A 656 -6.92 -4.95 -2.95
N SER A 657 -6.38 -6.15 -2.75
CA SER A 657 -5.11 -6.39 -2.09
C SER A 657 -3.93 -6.59 -3.04
N GLY A 658 -4.14 -6.36 -4.35
CA GLY A 658 -3.11 -6.50 -5.38
C GLY A 658 -1.89 -5.61 -5.12
N ARG A 659 -0.74 -6.05 -5.62
CA ARG A 659 0.53 -5.28 -5.59
C ARG A 659 1.22 -5.46 -6.94
N PRO A 660 0.84 -4.68 -7.98
CA PRO A 660 0.08 -3.42 -7.96
C PRO A 660 -1.44 -3.56 -7.71
N SER A 661 -2.03 -2.56 -7.06
CA SER A 661 -3.48 -2.46 -6.81
C SER A 661 -4.16 -1.59 -7.89
N TYR A 662 -5.42 -1.23 -7.65
CA TYR A 662 -6.18 -0.30 -8.50
C TYR A 662 -5.50 1.08 -8.65
N TRP A 663 -4.99 1.68 -7.57
CA TRP A 663 -4.36 3.01 -7.57
C TRP A 663 -2.87 3.02 -7.23
N SER A 664 -2.35 1.98 -6.56
CA SER A 664 -0.95 1.92 -6.13
C SER A 664 -0.12 1.04 -7.04
N GLY A 665 0.93 1.62 -7.60
CA GLY A 665 1.73 0.95 -8.60
C GLY A 665 1.13 1.07 -9.99
N ASN A 666 1.67 0.27 -10.91
CA ASN A 666 1.22 0.21 -12.28
C ASN A 666 1.20 -1.24 -12.73
N GLY A 667 0.09 -1.72 -13.31
CA GLY A 667 0.04 -3.07 -13.90
C GLY A 667 1.18 -3.28 -14.90
N THR A 668 1.37 -2.30 -15.79
CA THR A 668 2.51 -2.19 -16.69
C THR A 668 3.13 -0.81 -16.51
N LEU A 669 4.42 -0.76 -16.21
CA LEU A 669 5.14 0.50 -16.01
C LEU A 669 5.24 1.30 -17.32
N PRO A 670 4.87 2.58 -17.32
CA PRO A 670 4.91 3.40 -18.53
C PRO A 670 6.33 3.84 -18.88
N ARG A 671 6.52 4.20 -20.14
CA ARG A 671 7.63 5.09 -20.53
C ARG A 671 7.28 6.49 -20.07
N ALA A 672 7.98 7.01 -19.07
CA ALA A 672 7.76 8.36 -18.55
C ALA A 672 9.03 9.21 -18.58
N ASP A 673 8.89 10.51 -18.84
CA ASP A 673 9.97 11.49 -18.68
C ASP A 673 9.39 12.92 -18.55
N GLN A 674 10.22 13.88 -18.16
CA GLN A 674 9.84 15.27 -17.89
C GLN A 674 10.90 16.26 -18.37
N SER A 675 10.43 17.43 -18.81
CA SER A 675 11.23 18.63 -19.06
C SER A 675 10.55 19.85 -18.44
N GLY A 676 11.14 20.39 -17.36
CA GLY A 676 10.57 21.50 -16.61
C GLY A 676 9.13 21.22 -16.16
N PRO A 677 8.16 22.11 -16.47
CA PRO A 677 6.78 21.99 -16.02
C PRO A 677 5.94 20.99 -16.83
N ALA A 678 6.51 20.28 -17.82
CA ALA A 678 5.80 19.37 -18.71
C ALA A 678 6.34 17.93 -18.62
N GLY A 679 5.45 16.96 -18.43
CA GLY A 679 5.75 15.53 -18.31
C GLY A 679 4.98 14.71 -19.33
N LEU A 680 5.61 13.67 -19.89
CA LEU A 680 5.02 12.78 -20.88
C LEU A 680 5.01 11.35 -20.35
N MET A 681 3.95 10.60 -20.62
CA MET A 681 3.82 9.17 -20.31
C MET A 681 3.27 8.42 -21.51
N ILE A 682 3.81 7.23 -21.79
CA ILE A 682 3.30 6.30 -22.80
C ILE A 682 3.06 4.97 -22.12
N PHE A 683 1.89 4.38 -22.36
CA PHE A 683 1.48 3.07 -21.88
C PHE A 683 1.32 2.11 -23.06
N ASN A 684 1.73 0.86 -22.85
CA ASN A 684 1.60 -0.25 -23.80
C ASN A 684 1.43 -1.55 -23.01
N SER A 685 0.21 -1.83 -22.56
CA SER A 685 -0.15 -2.98 -21.73
C SER A 685 -0.54 -4.23 -22.54
N ALA A 686 -0.48 -5.39 -21.88
CA ALA A 686 -0.83 -6.68 -22.46
C ALA A 686 -2.35 -6.93 -22.51
N GLU A 687 -2.80 -7.96 -23.24
CA GLU A 687 -4.23 -8.20 -23.51
C GLU A 687 -5.01 -8.65 -22.27
N GLU A 688 -4.34 -9.32 -21.35
CA GLU A 688 -4.86 -9.80 -20.08
C GLU A 688 -4.97 -8.71 -19.00
N GLU A 689 -4.33 -7.57 -19.22
CA GLU A 689 -4.36 -6.44 -18.29
C GLU A 689 -5.51 -5.47 -18.58
N ALA A 690 -5.72 -4.53 -17.66
CA ALA A 690 -6.70 -3.46 -17.80
C ALA A 690 -6.55 -2.73 -19.15
N ASP A 691 -7.67 -2.45 -19.80
CA ASP A 691 -7.72 -1.80 -21.10
C ASP A 691 -7.86 -0.28 -21.00
N PHE A 692 -7.50 0.30 -19.87
CA PHE A 692 -7.54 1.74 -19.62
C PHE A 692 -6.41 2.18 -18.69
N THR A 693 -6.07 3.46 -18.81
CA THR A 693 -5.26 4.18 -17.81
C THR A 693 -6.13 5.23 -17.18
N HIS A 694 -5.83 5.65 -15.95
CA HIS A 694 -6.68 6.61 -15.27
C HIS A 694 -5.90 7.66 -14.49
N LEU A 695 -6.57 8.79 -14.31
CA LEU A 695 -6.13 9.96 -13.58
C LEU A 695 -6.97 10.08 -12.31
N ASN A 696 -6.31 10.21 -11.15
CA ASN A 696 -6.94 10.77 -9.97
C ASN A 696 -6.99 12.29 -10.11
N GLY A 697 -8.17 12.85 -10.32
CA GLY A 697 -8.44 14.29 -10.47
C GLY A 697 -9.49 14.77 -9.47
N PRO A 698 -9.12 15.22 -8.27
CA PRO A 698 -10.09 15.59 -7.23
C PRO A 698 -10.76 16.94 -7.54
N LEU A 699 -11.68 16.98 -8.52
CA LEU A 699 -12.31 18.22 -9.00
C LEU A 699 -13.11 18.94 -7.93
N HIS A 700 -13.63 18.22 -6.94
CA HIS A 700 -14.36 18.77 -5.80
C HIS A 700 -13.52 19.75 -4.95
N VAL A 701 -12.19 19.74 -5.06
CA VAL A 701 -11.32 20.73 -4.41
C VAL A 701 -10.75 21.79 -5.35
N CYS A 702 -11.07 21.72 -6.64
CA CYS A 702 -10.64 22.69 -7.64
C CYS A 702 -11.51 23.94 -7.60
N ASP A 703 -10.89 25.12 -7.57
CA ASP A 703 -11.61 26.39 -7.67
C ASP A 703 -12.27 26.54 -9.05
N GLU A 704 -11.56 26.10 -10.10
CA GLU A 704 -12.04 26.04 -11.48
C GLU A 704 -11.49 24.79 -12.16
N HIS A 705 -12.30 24.19 -13.04
CA HIS A 705 -11.89 23.07 -13.88
C HIS A 705 -12.68 23.06 -15.19
N GLU A 706 -12.11 22.52 -16.26
CA GLU A 706 -12.74 22.48 -17.58
C GLU A 706 -12.31 21.26 -18.38
N PHE A 707 -13.28 20.64 -19.06
CA PHE A 707 -13.05 19.64 -20.10
C PHE A 707 -13.16 20.28 -21.47
N SER A 708 -12.13 20.13 -22.29
CA SER A 708 -12.14 20.65 -23.67
C SER A 708 -11.34 19.74 -24.59
N GLY A 709 -12.05 19.03 -25.47
CA GLY A 709 -11.48 17.98 -26.31
C GLY A 709 -10.87 16.86 -25.46
N ASN A 710 -9.57 16.61 -25.65
CA ASN A 710 -8.81 15.59 -24.92
C ASN A 710 -8.15 16.12 -23.64
N TRP A 711 -8.46 17.37 -23.26
CA TRP A 711 -7.87 18.02 -22.10
C TRP A 711 -8.80 18.07 -20.89
N LEU A 712 -8.23 17.86 -19.71
CA LEU A 712 -8.75 18.30 -18.43
C LEU A 712 -7.84 19.40 -17.87
N PHE A 713 -8.42 20.57 -17.58
CA PHE A 713 -7.76 21.67 -16.90
C PHE A 713 -8.27 21.81 -15.48
N ALA A 714 -7.39 22.12 -14.54
CA ALA A 714 -7.75 22.37 -13.15
C ALA A 714 -6.91 23.50 -12.54
N ARG A 715 -7.54 24.28 -11.66
CA ARG A 715 -6.92 25.34 -10.86
C ARG A 715 -7.29 25.18 -9.39
N VAL A 716 -6.28 25.30 -8.53
CA VAL A 716 -6.44 25.44 -7.08
C VAL A 716 -5.60 26.63 -6.64
N LYS A 717 -6.25 27.67 -6.11
CA LYS A 717 -5.61 28.96 -5.83
C LYS A 717 -4.84 29.46 -7.05
N ASP A 718 -3.53 29.66 -6.89
CA ASP A 718 -2.63 30.17 -7.89
C ASP A 718 -1.95 29.06 -8.70
N GLY A 719 -2.17 27.79 -8.38
CA GLY A 719 -1.59 26.64 -9.08
C GLY A 719 -2.50 26.11 -10.18
N PHE A 720 -1.93 25.81 -11.35
CA PHE A 720 -2.64 25.24 -12.50
C PHE A 720 -2.07 23.87 -12.87
N THR A 721 -2.94 22.99 -13.37
CA THR A 721 -2.53 21.77 -14.05
C THR A 721 -3.42 21.48 -15.25
N ALA A 722 -2.86 20.83 -16.25
CA ALA A 722 -3.58 20.32 -17.42
C ALA A 722 -3.11 18.90 -17.74
N PHE A 723 -4.07 18.04 -18.10
CA PHE A 723 -3.84 16.68 -18.53
C PHE A 723 -4.46 16.46 -19.91
N TYR A 724 -3.65 16.05 -20.87
CA TYR A 724 -4.09 15.57 -22.18
C TYR A 724 -3.97 14.06 -22.20
N ALA A 725 -5.01 13.36 -22.67
CA ALA A 725 -4.96 11.93 -22.94
C ALA A 725 -5.24 11.64 -24.42
N ALA A 726 -4.38 10.85 -25.06
CA ALA A 726 -4.45 10.61 -26.49
C ALA A 726 -5.77 9.96 -26.94
N ASN A 727 -6.34 9.10 -26.11
CA ASN A 727 -7.59 8.38 -26.38
C ASN A 727 -8.81 9.05 -25.74
N GLY A 728 -8.70 10.32 -25.32
CA GLY A 728 -9.76 11.07 -24.65
C GLY A 728 -9.85 10.80 -23.15
N ILE A 729 -10.65 11.60 -22.45
CA ILE A 729 -10.81 11.53 -20.99
C ILE A 729 -12.30 11.38 -20.69
N GLU A 730 -12.66 10.32 -19.97
CA GLU A 730 -14.01 10.06 -19.49
C GLU A 730 -14.06 10.14 -17.97
N GLN A 731 -14.91 11.02 -17.44
CA GLN A 731 -15.14 11.11 -16.01
C GLN A 731 -16.01 9.95 -15.53
N LEU A 732 -15.55 9.26 -14.49
CA LEU A 732 -16.36 8.26 -13.82
C LEU A 732 -17.51 8.93 -13.04
N GLN A 733 -18.75 8.60 -13.41
CA GLN A 733 -19.97 9.19 -12.82
C GLN A 733 -20.54 8.37 -11.64
N THR A 734 -20.19 7.08 -11.55
CA THR A 734 -20.66 6.15 -10.51
C THR A 734 -19.51 5.26 -10.01
N GLY A 735 -19.67 4.66 -8.85
CA GLY A 735 -18.67 3.86 -8.16
C GLY A 735 -17.92 4.63 -7.06
N CYS A 736 -17.00 3.95 -6.37
CA CYS A 736 -16.30 4.48 -5.20
C CYS A 736 -15.45 5.74 -5.46
N PHE A 737 -15.04 5.96 -6.70
CA PHE A 737 -14.21 7.10 -7.11
C PHE A 737 -14.97 8.07 -8.04
N ALA A 738 -16.31 8.03 -8.04
CA ALA A 738 -17.12 8.97 -8.80
C ALA A 738 -16.73 10.42 -8.49
N GLY A 739 -16.55 11.23 -9.54
CA GLY A 739 -16.11 12.63 -9.40
C GLY A 739 -14.62 12.83 -9.07
N VAL A 740 -13.86 11.76 -8.89
CA VAL A 740 -12.41 11.78 -8.61
C VAL A 740 -11.61 11.02 -9.68
N GLU A 741 -12.17 9.96 -10.28
CA GLU A 741 -11.50 9.17 -11.31
C GLU A 741 -11.85 9.62 -12.73
N PHE A 742 -10.83 9.67 -13.60
CA PHE A 742 -10.98 9.92 -15.04
C PHE A 742 -10.24 8.85 -15.82
N ARG A 743 -10.93 8.13 -16.71
CA ARG A 743 -10.36 7.05 -17.50
C ARG A 743 -10.03 7.53 -18.90
N SER A 744 -8.93 7.00 -19.43
CA SER A 744 -8.62 7.08 -20.85
C SER A 744 -8.47 5.66 -21.40
N PRO A 745 -9.34 5.24 -22.33
CA PRO A 745 -9.41 3.86 -22.80
C PRO A 745 -8.21 3.50 -23.70
N GLY A 746 -8.01 2.20 -23.89
CA GLY A 746 -6.99 1.62 -24.75
C GLY A 746 -5.70 1.23 -24.03
N ARG A 747 -5.18 0.04 -24.37
CA ARG A 747 -3.90 -0.50 -23.89
C ARG A 747 -2.67 0.25 -24.39
N ARG A 748 -2.82 0.93 -25.53
CA ARG A 748 -1.83 1.84 -26.09
C ARG A 748 -2.36 3.26 -25.93
N ASN A 749 -1.75 4.00 -25.02
CA ASN A 749 -2.22 5.32 -24.68
C ASN A 749 -1.04 6.23 -24.32
N ALA A 750 -1.27 7.53 -24.37
CA ALA A 750 -0.25 8.50 -24.02
C ALA A 750 -0.88 9.70 -23.31
N TRP A 751 -0.15 10.21 -22.33
CA TRP A 751 -0.55 11.35 -21.51
C TRP A 751 0.50 12.46 -21.59
N LEU A 752 0.02 13.70 -21.62
CA LEU A 752 0.83 14.90 -21.41
C LEU A 752 0.28 15.65 -20.21
N THR A 753 1.15 15.94 -19.26
CA THR A 753 0.86 16.71 -18.05
C THR A 753 1.60 18.03 -18.12
N VAL A 754 0.93 19.16 -17.88
CA VAL A 754 1.55 20.49 -17.83
C VAL A 754 1.10 21.20 -16.56
N THR A 755 2.07 21.72 -15.80
CA THR A 755 1.81 22.57 -14.63
C THR A 755 2.01 24.04 -14.97
N GLY A 756 1.29 24.92 -14.26
CA GLY A 756 1.35 26.36 -14.45
C GLY A 756 1.10 27.12 -13.15
N SER A 757 1.26 28.44 -13.20
CA SER A 757 1.08 29.32 -12.04
C SER A 757 0.47 30.67 -12.45
N ALA A 758 -0.37 31.21 -11.57
CA ALA A 758 -0.94 32.55 -11.68
C ALA A 758 0.13 33.66 -11.68
N GLN A 759 1.34 33.35 -11.23
CA GLN A 759 2.49 34.26 -11.24
C GLN A 759 3.03 34.50 -12.65
N THR A 760 2.78 33.57 -13.58
CA THR A 760 3.27 33.67 -14.98
C THR A 760 2.18 34.02 -15.97
N GLU A 761 0.96 33.51 -15.77
CA GLU A 761 -0.15 33.73 -16.70
C GLU A 761 -1.49 33.56 -15.97
N THR A 762 -2.59 34.02 -16.57
CA THR A 762 -3.93 33.72 -16.03
C THR A 762 -4.36 32.30 -16.40
N PHE A 763 -5.27 31.70 -15.64
CA PHE A 763 -5.80 30.37 -15.98
C PHE A 763 -6.48 30.33 -17.35
N THR A 764 -7.15 31.41 -17.76
CA THR A 764 -7.70 31.55 -19.11
C THR A 764 -6.61 31.54 -20.18
N ALA A 765 -5.50 32.26 -19.97
CA ALA A 765 -4.37 32.28 -20.89
C ALA A 765 -3.67 30.91 -20.97
N PHE A 766 -3.51 30.24 -19.82
CA PHE A 766 -2.96 28.89 -19.73
C PHE A 766 -3.77 27.90 -20.57
N LYS A 767 -5.10 27.90 -20.41
CA LYS A 767 -6.00 27.06 -21.23
C LYS A 767 -5.90 27.40 -22.72
N ALA A 768 -5.99 28.68 -23.07
CA ALA A 768 -5.95 29.11 -24.47
C ALA A 768 -4.65 28.67 -25.16
N ARG A 769 -3.51 28.83 -24.49
CA ARG A 769 -2.18 28.42 -24.98
C ARG A 769 -2.07 26.91 -25.22
N LEU A 770 -2.59 26.10 -24.30
CA LEU A 770 -2.56 24.64 -24.44
C LEU A 770 -3.56 24.14 -25.49
N LEU A 771 -4.71 24.79 -25.65
CA LEU A 771 -5.67 24.47 -26.71
C LEU A 771 -5.16 24.81 -28.12
N THR A 772 -4.23 25.77 -28.25
CA THR A 772 -3.56 26.08 -29.52
C THR A 772 -2.31 25.23 -29.78
N SER A 773 -1.87 24.44 -28.81
CA SER A 773 -0.71 23.57 -28.94
C SER A 773 -1.00 22.37 -29.84
N ASN A 774 0.01 21.89 -30.57
CA ASN A 774 -0.14 20.76 -31.50
C ASN A 774 0.37 19.47 -30.85
N ILE A 775 -0.54 18.52 -30.60
CA ILE A 775 -0.22 17.24 -29.97
C ILE A 775 -0.56 16.11 -30.93
N SER A 776 0.40 15.21 -31.16
CA SER A 776 0.22 14.04 -32.01
C SER A 776 0.63 12.77 -31.29
N TRP A 777 -0.22 11.74 -31.39
CA TRP A 777 0.02 10.40 -30.89
C TRP A 777 0.01 9.41 -32.05
N ASN A 778 1.05 8.58 -32.13
CA ASN A 778 1.11 7.45 -33.05
C ASN A 778 1.16 6.14 -32.26
N ALA A 779 0.06 5.38 -32.28
CA ALA A 779 -0.08 4.11 -31.56
C ALA A 779 0.67 2.93 -32.21
N GLU A 780 1.10 3.05 -33.47
CA GLU A 780 1.91 2.02 -34.15
C GLU A 780 3.38 2.15 -33.77
N THR A 781 3.90 3.38 -33.75
CA THR A 781 5.30 3.67 -33.38
C THR A 781 5.47 4.02 -31.91
N LEU A 782 4.39 4.01 -31.13
CA LEU A 782 4.33 4.42 -29.72
C LEU A 782 5.09 5.73 -29.48
N THR A 783 4.68 6.77 -30.19
CA THR A 783 5.35 8.08 -30.19
C THR A 783 4.36 9.19 -29.85
N LEU A 784 4.67 9.95 -28.80
CA LEU A 784 3.95 11.16 -28.41
C LEU A 784 4.81 12.38 -28.74
N ASN A 785 4.29 13.29 -29.57
CA ASN A 785 4.89 14.60 -29.79
C ASN A 785 3.94 15.70 -29.30
N ALA A 786 4.48 16.69 -28.58
CA ALA A 786 3.76 17.84 -28.08
C ALA A 786 4.54 19.12 -28.43
N GLU A 787 4.04 19.90 -29.37
CA GLU A 787 4.52 21.26 -29.66
C GLU A 787 3.70 22.22 -28.81
N ILE A 788 4.23 22.53 -27.62
CA ILE A 788 3.54 23.35 -26.62
C ILE A 788 3.83 24.82 -26.93
N GLU A 789 2.76 25.58 -27.22
CA GLU A 789 2.87 26.99 -27.57
C GLU A 789 3.60 27.76 -26.47
N GLY A 790 4.65 28.49 -26.85
CA GLY A 790 5.53 29.25 -25.95
C GLY A 790 6.51 28.42 -25.12
N GLN A 791 6.50 27.07 -25.17
CA GLN A 791 7.39 26.20 -24.39
C GLN A 791 8.29 25.27 -25.24
N GLY A 792 8.05 25.19 -26.55
CA GLY A 792 8.84 24.38 -27.47
C GLY A 792 8.23 23.00 -27.73
N SER A 793 8.98 22.13 -28.41
CA SER A 793 8.51 20.77 -28.74
C SER A 793 9.09 19.72 -27.80
N LEU A 794 8.26 18.77 -27.39
CA LEU A 794 8.67 17.56 -26.66
C LEU A 794 8.28 16.33 -27.46
N SER A 795 9.16 15.34 -27.51
CA SER A 795 8.92 14.06 -28.18
C SER A 795 9.41 12.92 -27.31
N LEU A 796 8.52 11.96 -27.04
CA LEU A 796 8.82 10.74 -26.31
C LEU A 796 8.42 9.55 -27.17
N THR A 797 9.27 8.53 -27.21
CA THR A 797 8.97 7.24 -27.85
C THR A 797 9.16 6.13 -26.84
N TRP A 798 8.45 5.02 -27.01
CA TRP A 798 8.52 3.88 -26.09
C TRP A 798 9.95 3.38 -25.82
N GLU A 799 10.74 3.16 -26.89
CA GLU A 799 12.13 2.69 -26.80
C GLU A 799 13.18 3.82 -26.75
N GLY A 800 12.74 5.09 -26.80
CA GLY A 800 13.64 6.23 -27.03
C GLY A 800 13.64 7.23 -25.88
N LYS A 801 14.73 7.99 -25.80
CA LYS A 801 14.89 9.08 -24.83
C LYS A 801 14.02 10.28 -25.20
N LEU A 802 13.63 11.06 -24.19
CA LEU A 802 12.94 12.33 -24.38
C LEU A 802 13.78 13.26 -25.27
N LYS A 803 13.13 13.94 -26.21
CA LYS A 803 13.72 15.02 -26.99
C LYS A 803 12.96 16.32 -26.71
N ALA A 804 13.69 17.40 -26.52
CA ALA A 804 13.17 18.76 -26.44
C ALA A 804 13.74 19.60 -27.58
N ASP A 805 12.88 20.25 -28.37
CA ASP A 805 13.26 21.02 -29.58
C ASP A 805 14.16 20.21 -30.54
N GLY A 806 13.85 18.91 -30.68
CA GLY A 806 14.62 17.96 -31.49
C GLY A 806 15.96 17.51 -30.89
N GLN A 807 16.38 18.08 -29.77
CA GLN A 807 17.61 17.72 -29.06
C GLN A 807 17.34 16.69 -27.97
N LEU A 808 18.29 15.78 -27.74
CA LEU A 808 18.18 14.75 -26.71
C LEU A 808 18.21 15.37 -25.31
N VAL A 809 17.24 15.05 -24.46
CA VAL A 809 17.27 15.40 -23.03
C VAL A 809 17.91 14.23 -22.27
N SER A 810 19.21 14.28 -22.06
CA SER A 810 19.90 13.28 -21.23
C SER A 810 19.59 13.49 -19.75
N PHE A 811 19.39 12.38 -19.04
CA PHE A 811 19.45 12.38 -17.57
C PHE A 811 20.93 12.42 -17.15
N GLU A 812 21.42 13.60 -16.75
CA GLU A 812 22.86 13.81 -16.48
C GLU A 812 23.29 13.42 -15.06
N ASN A 813 22.48 13.73 -14.04
CA ASN A 813 22.89 13.58 -12.65
C ASN A 813 22.64 12.16 -12.11
N LEU A 814 23.48 11.20 -12.49
CA LEU A 814 23.45 9.83 -11.96
C LEU A 814 24.09 9.75 -10.56
N SER A 815 23.50 10.45 -9.60
CA SER A 815 23.98 10.55 -8.22
C SER A 815 22.79 10.57 -7.24
N PRO A 816 22.91 9.97 -6.04
CA PRO A 816 21.95 10.14 -4.96
C PRO A 816 21.91 11.55 -4.38
N VAL A 817 22.93 12.38 -4.66
CA VAL A 817 22.95 13.79 -4.27
C VAL A 817 22.15 14.64 -5.27
N PRO A 818 21.08 15.34 -4.82
CA PRO A 818 20.29 16.25 -5.65
C PRO A 818 21.09 17.36 -6.33
N ARG A 819 20.94 17.50 -7.66
CA ARG A 819 21.37 18.71 -8.37
C ARG A 819 20.24 19.72 -8.35
N ILE A 820 20.29 20.67 -7.43
CA ILE A 820 19.22 21.66 -7.21
C ILE A 820 19.53 22.94 -7.98
N GLY A 821 18.62 23.36 -8.85
CA GLY A 821 18.66 24.63 -9.57
C GLY A 821 17.47 25.52 -9.21
N MET A 822 17.72 26.81 -9.03
CA MET A 822 16.68 27.82 -8.81
C MET A 822 16.68 28.83 -9.96
N ARG A 823 15.50 29.13 -10.52
CA ARG A 823 15.35 30.11 -11.62
C ARG A 823 14.19 31.06 -11.35
N ARG A 824 14.23 32.25 -11.95
CA ARG A 824 13.08 33.17 -11.93
C ARG A 824 12.04 32.77 -12.97
N LEU A 825 10.76 32.85 -12.63
CA LEU A 825 9.65 32.50 -13.50
C LEU A 825 9.49 33.47 -14.70
N ASP A 826 9.96 34.71 -14.56
CA ASP A 826 9.90 35.77 -15.58
C ASP A 826 11.01 35.67 -16.65
N GLN A 827 11.97 34.76 -16.51
CA GLN A 827 13.07 34.56 -17.45
C GLN A 827 12.80 33.37 -18.37
N THR A 828 12.61 33.65 -19.66
CA THR A 828 12.21 32.65 -20.66
C THR A 828 13.35 31.79 -21.23
N ARG A 829 14.61 31.92 -20.79
CA ARG A 829 15.72 30.99 -21.12
C ARG A 829 17.01 31.22 -20.30
N SER A 830 17.54 30.11 -19.78
CA SER A 830 18.93 29.82 -19.34
C SER A 830 19.76 30.88 -18.60
N THR A 831 19.31 31.33 -17.44
CA THR A 831 20.25 31.74 -16.37
C THR A 831 19.94 30.93 -15.13
N GLN A 832 20.53 29.72 -15.03
CA GLN A 832 20.58 28.98 -13.76
C GLN A 832 21.43 29.83 -12.81
N GLU A 833 20.79 30.47 -11.84
CA GLU A 833 21.50 31.09 -10.73
C GLU A 833 21.84 29.98 -9.73
N THR A 834 23.16 29.76 -9.52
CA THR A 834 23.77 28.90 -8.49
C THR A 834 23.15 27.51 -8.31
N ALA A 835 23.85 26.48 -8.80
CA ALA A 835 23.67 25.12 -8.28
C ALA A 835 24.16 25.12 -6.83
N TYR A 836 23.27 24.86 -5.89
CA TYR A 836 23.67 24.46 -4.54
C TYR A 836 23.95 22.95 -4.63
N VAL A 837 25.21 22.57 -4.38
CA VAL A 837 25.64 21.17 -4.25
C VAL A 837 25.37 20.74 -2.83
#